data_AF-A0A4T0MGQ7-F1
#
_entry.id   AF-A0A4T0MGQ7-F1
#
_cell.length_a   1.000
_cell.length_b   1.000
_cell.length_c   1.000
_cell.angle_alpha   90.00
_cell.angle_beta   90.00
_cell.angle_gamma   90.00
#
_symmetry.space_group_name_H-M   'P 1'
#
loop_
_entity.id
_entity.type
_entity.pdbx_description
1 polymer ?
#
loop_
_entity_poly.entity_id
_entity_poly.type
_entity_poly.pdbx_seq_one_letter_code
_entity_poly.pdbx_strand_id
1 'polypeptide(L)'
;MLSRNILSRVARSTAAASVRRANAAAFSTARFAPAMAKPTISKVQLKATRGYATETAQVGNIKQVIGAVVDVQFDTEDLPAIFNALEVQHNGPKVVLEVAQHLGENTVRAISMEGTDGLVRGTKVVDTGAPISIPVGPKTLGRIINVTGDPIDERGPVEGVKRSPIHAEPPAFTEQSTAAEVLETGIKVVDLLAPYARGGKIGLFGGAGVGKTVLIQELINNVAKAHGGYSVFCGVGERTREGNDLYHEMIETGVINLEGDSKVALVFGQMNEPPGARARVALTGLTIAEYFRDDEGQDVLLFIDNIFRFTQAGSEVSALLGRIPSAVGYQPTLSTDMGAMQERITTTKKGSITSVQAVYVPADDLTDPAPATTFAHLDATTVLSRGIAELGIYPAVDPLDSKSRMLDPRIIGEEHYNVATQVQRILQDYKSLQDIIAILGMDELSEEDKLTVERARKIQRFMSQPFAVAQVFTGFEGKLVSLADTIRSFKEILTGKYDHLVESSFYMVGTIEEAQAKGEALAQTTMSDGDKKAEKKPTTLMDALHQANQNSARNIEYVQEFTLKRMFKLASLVALTAYLLAFQSYLIKSSLNPVFGAFNTEIPHRVLTGVLSVLPLPLAMQKDNLRGIRNTIKPFAVVLICALSNPFTVRIIAEKSSEYGIVWGPRVAWAVLQAPAWIFAVTNLYEHLLKLCPEALQYGLPLLGSFTIPSVEASLTRMLTRGFLSSYMPSDPTAFLKLISLPAALISVVIALGMGKAEKDSIFTSSKSRNLLVIPVILVALTLANFAPRESVPGHPILDRTQSVTGQIIVGEDLNQGFRYMRADHSLLGGLWVGPSKDALLNQYGQDADLNDELVVKNSESIYTTFLLQEAVRLVERPQSDLDEKALIIGLGIGVTASAFDKHGIELSVAEIDPAVYKYAVDYFGAPEPAHLKLTDARRAVIDWIIDMEGEKDKFDYVIHDVFTGGGVPGRLFTTETWEQIKYGMKESGVLAVNFAGIASSEASKMVIGTLLNNFPQCRAFSDRQVPESAEEFINMVIFCTKFDTPQLDFRPATSQDTLNSILRTRVLTGFLNHEIDLSEYKGTNEHLLWDSNAKKLNSVQQNSAMHHWDVMRQVLPNQAWVSAI
;
A
#
# COMPACT_ATOMS: atom_id res chain seq x y z
N MET A 1 17.20 56.30 11.31
CA MET A 1 17.27 57.36 12.34
C MET A 1 16.28 57.01 13.42
N LEU A 2 16.68 56.29 14.46
CA LEU A 2 17.19 56.83 15.73
C LEU A 2 16.22 57.81 16.42
N SER A 3 15.82 57.35 17.61
CA SER A 3 15.36 58.11 18.78
C SER A 3 13.92 58.62 18.77
N ARG A 4 13.12 58.09 19.70
CA ARG A 4 12.97 58.76 21.00
C ARG A 4 12.13 57.93 21.98
N ASN A 5 12.78 57.60 23.09
CA ASN A 5 12.24 57.49 24.45
C ASN A 5 11.24 56.34 24.67
N ILE A 6 11.57 55.27 25.38
CA ILE A 6 12.04 55.30 26.79
C ILE A 6 13.07 54.18 27.04
N LEU A 7 14.31 54.59 27.30
CA LEU A 7 15.37 53.81 27.94
C LEU A 7 15.45 54.29 29.40
N SER A 8 15.10 53.45 30.38
CA SER A 8 15.82 53.37 31.66
C SER A 8 15.18 52.33 32.60
N ARG A 9 16.05 51.53 33.23
CA ARG A 9 15.85 50.67 34.41
C ARG A 9 15.48 49.20 34.19
N VAL A 10 16.53 48.49 33.79
CA VAL A 10 16.99 47.23 34.41
C VAL A 10 16.73 47.17 35.93
N ALA A 11 16.35 45.98 36.39
CA ALA A 11 16.59 45.37 37.72
C ALA A 11 15.40 45.19 38.71
N ARG A 12 15.26 43.92 39.15
CA ARG A 12 14.62 43.36 40.37
C ARG A 12 13.10 43.09 40.22
N SER A 13 12.56 41.92 40.57
CA SER A 13 12.89 40.92 41.61
C SER A 13 12.31 39.54 41.22
N THR A 14 13.04 38.43 41.14
CA THR A 14 13.54 37.54 42.21
C THR A 14 12.49 36.98 43.20
N ALA A 15 11.79 35.93 42.77
CA ALA A 15 11.31 34.80 43.56
C ALA A 15 11.17 33.64 42.55
N ALA A 16 11.90 32.51 42.60
CA ALA A 16 12.09 31.64 43.74
C ALA A 16 13.55 31.14 43.82
N ALA A 17 14.33 31.81 44.67
CA ALA A 17 15.58 31.32 45.22
C ALA A 17 15.36 31.10 46.71
N SER A 18 14.69 30.00 47.10
CA SER A 18 14.51 29.66 48.52
C SER A 18 14.28 28.17 48.82
N VAL A 19 14.81 27.25 48.01
CA VAL A 19 15.08 25.86 48.47
C VAL A 19 16.53 25.43 48.15
N ARG A 20 17.32 26.31 47.51
CA ARG A 20 18.74 26.05 47.15
C ARG A 20 19.75 26.64 48.14
N ARG A 21 19.41 26.66 49.44
CA ARG A 21 20.33 27.01 50.55
C ARG A 21 20.15 26.08 51.74
N ALA A 22 20.47 24.81 51.53
CA ALA A 22 20.79 23.90 52.64
C ALA A 22 22.14 23.17 52.49
N ASN A 23 22.72 23.02 51.28
CA ASN A 23 23.86 22.10 51.12
C ASN A 23 25.15 22.72 50.55
N ALA A 24 25.37 24.02 50.72
CA ALA A 24 26.64 24.68 50.40
C ALA A 24 27.41 25.06 51.69
N ALA A 25 27.79 24.06 52.46
CA ALA A 25 28.73 24.21 53.58
C ALA A 25 29.60 22.96 53.70
N ALA A 26 30.51 22.76 52.73
CA ALA A 26 31.79 22.07 52.93
C ALA A 26 32.48 21.87 51.58
N PHE A 27 33.08 22.93 51.04
CA PHE A 27 34.23 22.77 50.17
C PHE A 27 35.40 23.55 50.74
N SER A 28 36.52 22.84 50.84
CA SER A 28 37.90 23.32 50.99
C SER A 28 38.35 23.81 52.36
N THR A 29 39.29 23.06 52.96
CA THR A 29 40.71 23.50 52.99
C THR A 29 41.68 22.38 53.42
N ALA A 30 42.84 22.36 52.74
CA ALA A 30 44.18 21.99 53.22
C ALA A 30 44.62 20.50 53.39
N ARG A 31 45.21 19.96 52.30
CA ARG A 31 46.62 19.51 52.10
C ARG A 31 47.49 18.85 53.22
N PHE A 32 48.24 17.81 52.76
CA PHE A 32 49.53 17.22 53.24
C PHE A 32 49.50 16.41 54.55
N ALA A 33 50.17 15.26 54.76
CA ALA A 33 51.19 14.45 54.08
C ALA A 33 51.21 13.02 54.76
N PRO A 34 52.00 12.03 54.28
CA PRO A 34 51.77 10.59 54.46
C PRO A 34 52.63 9.90 55.53
N ALA A 35 52.21 8.75 56.08
CA ALA A 35 53.08 7.59 56.43
C ALA A 35 52.31 6.38 57.03
N MET A 36 52.43 5.25 56.32
CA MET A 36 52.52 3.83 56.72
C MET A 36 51.78 3.26 57.96
N ALA A 37 50.87 2.32 57.71
CA ALA A 37 50.96 0.92 58.16
C ALA A 37 50.02 0.00 57.33
N LYS A 38 50.54 -1.12 56.82
CA LYS A 38 49.86 -2.07 55.92
C LYS A 38 48.77 -2.89 56.65
N PRO A 39 47.65 -3.20 55.98
CA PRO A 39 47.04 -4.51 56.06
C PRO A 39 47.29 -5.26 54.74
N THR A 40 47.67 -6.51 54.90
CA THR A 40 48.01 -7.50 53.88
C THR A 40 46.79 -7.74 52.97
N ILE A 41 46.79 -7.15 51.77
CA ILE A 41 45.87 -7.55 50.71
C ILE A 41 46.51 -8.73 50.00
N SER A 42 45.98 -9.93 50.25
CA SER A 42 46.26 -11.12 49.46
C SER A 42 46.07 -10.79 47.98
N LYS A 43 47.00 -11.22 47.13
CA LYS A 43 46.88 -11.16 45.67
C LYS A 43 45.58 -11.84 45.22
N VAL A 44 44.49 -11.08 45.13
CA VAL A 44 43.31 -11.47 44.35
C VAL A 44 43.67 -11.12 42.91
N GLN A 45 43.93 -12.16 42.12
CA GLN A 45 44.07 -12.03 40.68
C GLN A 45 42.85 -11.29 40.13
N LEU A 46 43.10 -10.17 39.45
CA LEU A 46 42.13 -9.49 38.60
C LEU A 46 41.71 -10.43 37.47
N LYS A 47 40.68 -11.25 37.71
CA LYS A 47 39.88 -11.90 36.67
C LYS A 47 38.77 -10.92 36.29
N ALA A 48 39.04 -10.04 35.33
CA ALA A 48 38.02 -9.29 34.63
C ALA A 48 37.33 -10.22 33.62
N THR A 49 36.40 -11.06 34.09
CA THR A 49 35.45 -11.79 33.22
C THR A 49 34.27 -12.29 34.07
N ARG A 50 33.05 -12.00 33.58
CA ARG A 50 31.75 -12.66 33.86
C ARG A 50 30.98 -12.20 35.11
N GLY A 51 29.93 -11.40 34.88
CA GLY A 51 28.85 -11.12 35.84
C GLY A 51 27.62 -12.04 35.73
N TYR A 52 27.55 -12.94 34.73
CA TYR A 52 26.38 -13.80 34.50
C TYR A 52 26.68 -15.31 34.49
N ALA A 53 27.89 -15.74 34.83
CA ALA A 53 28.24 -17.16 34.74
C ALA A 53 28.08 -17.89 36.08
N THR A 54 27.36 -19.01 36.08
CA THR A 54 27.21 -19.93 37.22
C THR A 54 28.28 -21.03 37.15
N GLU A 55 28.85 -21.42 38.29
CA GLU A 55 29.75 -22.57 38.37
C GLU A 55 28.93 -23.86 38.55
N THR A 56 28.45 -24.46 37.45
CA THR A 56 28.17 -25.91 37.22
C THR A 56 27.12 -26.13 36.12
N ALA A 57 27.31 -27.15 35.28
CA ALA A 57 26.30 -27.61 34.32
C ALA A 57 25.23 -28.43 35.07
N GLN A 58 24.21 -27.74 35.58
CA GLN A 58 23.11 -28.40 36.29
C GLN A 58 22.09 -28.95 35.30
N VAL A 59 21.54 -30.12 35.62
CA VAL A 59 20.53 -30.78 34.81
C VAL A 59 19.17 -30.53 35.43
N GLY A 60 18.27 -29.95 34.64
CA GLY A 60 16.86 -29.77 34.97
C GLY A 60 15.97 -30.62 34.06
N ASN A 61 14.67 -30.58 34.33
CA ASN A 61 13.65 -31.24 33.52
C ASN A 61 12.54 -30.25 33.15
N ILE A 62 12.00 -30.36 31.94
CA ILE A 62 10.87 -29.52 31.50
C ILE A 62 9.65 -29.83 32.37
N LYS A 63 9.16 -28.82 33.11
CA LYS A 63 7.93 -28.90 33.92
C LYS A 63 6.70 -28.55 33.09
N GLN A 64 6.79 -27.49 32.28
CA GLN A 64 5.68 -26.96 31.49
C GLN A 64 6.18 -26.27 30.21
N VAL A 65 5.35 -26.29 29.16
CA VAL A 65 5.57 -25.59 27.89
C VAL A 65 4.30 -24.80 27.54
N ILE A 66 4.43 -23.50 27.33
CA ILE A 66 3.34 -22.57 26.96
C ILE A 66 3.83 -21.73 25.78
N GLY A 67 3.50 -22.14 24.55
CA GLY A 67 4.05 -21.49 23.35
C GLY A 67 5.57 -21.45 23.42
N ALA A 68 6.17 -20.26 23.22
CA ALA A 68 7.62 -20.07 23.28
C ALA A 68 8.21 -20.01 24.71
N VAL A 69 7.39 -20.11 25.75
CA VAL A 69 7.84 -20.08 27.15
C VAL A 69 7.90 -21.51 27.70
N VAL A 70 9.04 -21.86 28.30
CA VAL A 70 9.31 -23.19 28.84
C VAL A 70 9.74 -23.05 30.30
N ASP A 71 8.99 -23.67 31.20
CA ASP A 71 9.36 -23.73 32.62
C ASP A 71 10.17 -25.00 32.87
N VAL A 72 11.38 -24.83 33.42
CA VAL A 72 12.35 -25.91 33.68
C VAL A 72 12.57 -25.99 35.19
N GLN A 73 12.40 -27.19 35.75
CA GLN A 73 12.60 -27.47 37.16
C GLN A 73 13.96 -28.14 37.38
N PHE A 74 14.72 -27.66 38.36
CA PHE A 74 15.99 -28.22 38.78
C PHE A 74 15.82 -28.92 40.14
N ASP A 75 16.64 -29.94 40.38
CA ASP A 75 16.60 -30.74 41.62
C ASP A 75 17.28 -30.02 42.80
N THR A 76 17.94 -28.89 42.53
CA THR A 76 18.79 -28.09 43.43
C THR A 76 18.20 -26.70 43.66
N GLU A 77 18.57 -26.08 44.78
CA GLU A 77 18.25 -24.67 45.05
C GLU A 77 19.14 -23.70 44.25
N ASP A 78 20.30 -24.17 43.77
CA ASP A 78 21.25 -23.40 42.96
C ASP A 78 20.78 -23.29 41.50
N LEU A 79 19.86 -22.36 41.25
CA LEU A 79 19.28 -22.16 39.92
C LEU A 79 20.23 -21.45 38.95
N PRO A 80 20.15 -21.75 37.63
CA PRO A 80 20.84 -20.98 36.60
C PRO A 80 20.51 -19.49 36.67
N ALA A 81 21.50 -18.63 36.45
CA ALA A 81 21.31 -17.18 36.48
C ALA A 81 20.33 -16.72 35.39
N ILE A 82 19.69 -15.56 35.62
CA ILE A 82 18.94 -14.88 34.56
C ILE A 82 19.89 -14.61 33.38
N PHE A 83 19.39 -14.82 32.17
CA PHE A 83 20.10 -14.79 30.89
C PHE A 83 20.95 -16.02 30.55
N ASN A 84 21.13 -17.00 31.45
CA ASN A 84 21.82 -18.23 31.08
C ASN A 84 21.10 -18.97 29.94
N ALA A 85 21.90 -19.55 29.04
CA ALA A 85 21.40 -20.44 28.01
C ALA A 85 21.27 -21.87 28.56
N LEU A 86 20.15 -22.51 28.24
CA LEU A 86 19.86 -23.90 28.56
C LEU A 86 19.68 -24.68 27.26
N GLU A 87 20.26 -25.87 27.17
CA GLU A 87 20.14 -26.75 26.01
C GLU A 87 19.23 -27.95 26.31
N VAL A 88 18.21 -28.15 25.47
CA VAL A 88 17.25 -29.25 25.64
C VAL A 88 17.78 -30.54 25.01
N GLN A 89 17.81 -31.62 25.79
CA GLN A 89 18.27 -32.94 25.37
C GLN A 89 17.09 -33.76 24.83
N HIS A 90 16.72 -33.53 23.57
CA HIS A 90 15.65 -34.26 22.87
C HIS A 90 16.13 -34.82 21.51
N ASN A 91 15.33 -35.73 20.94
CA ASN A 91 15.55 -36.26 19.59
C ASN A 91 14.97 -35.31 18.53
N GLY A 92 15.68 -34.24 18.21
CA GLY A 92 15.23 -33.19 17.29
C GLY A 92 16.31 -32.13 16.99
N PRO A 93 15.98 -31.06 16.24
CA PRO A 93 16.88 -29.94 15.98
C PRO A 93 17.21 -29.18 17.27
N LYS A 94 18.48 -28.76 17.44
CA LYS A 94 18.96 -28.13 18.68
C LYS A 94 18.03 -27.02 19.17
N VAL A 95 17.49 -27.15 20.39
CA VAL A 95 16.67 -26.11 21.04
C VAL A 95 17.46 -25.46 22.17
N VAL A 96 17.63 -24.14 22.07
CA VAL A 96 18.25 -23.31 23.11
C VAL A 96 17.16 -22.47 23.79
N LEU A 97 17.15 -22.50 25.12
CA LEU A 97 16.28 -21.66 25.95
C LEU A 97 17.12 -20.61 26.66
N GLU A 98 16.61 -19.41 26.89
CA GLU A 98 17.25 -18.38 27.71
C GLU A 98 16.43 -18.16 28.99
N VAL A 99 17.07 -18.24 30.16
CA VAL A 99 16.40 -18.00 31.44
C VAL A 99 15.95 -16.54 31.55
N ALA A 100 14.66 -16.32 31.74
CA ALA A 100 14.07 -14.98 31.86
C ALA A 100 13.73 -14.61 33.30
N GLN A 101 13.22 -15.56 34.10
CA GLN A 101 12.73 -15.32 35.46
C GLN A 101 12.90 -16.56 36.34
N HIS A 102 12.98 -16.37 37.66
CA HIS A 102 12.89 -17.44 38.65
C HIS A 102 11.48 -17.44 39.26
N LEU A 103 10.79 -18.57 39.24
CA LEU A 103 9.40 -18.69 39.71
C LEU A 103 9.28 -19.14 41.17
N GLY A 104 10.36 -19.69 41.75
CA GLY A 104 10.32 -20.42 43.02
C GLY A 104 10.18 -21.93 42.80
N GLU A 105 10.17 -22.72 43.88
CA GLU A 105 10.11 -24.19 43.84
C GLU A 105 11.15 -24.82 42.89
N ASN A 106 12.37 -24.30 42.95
CA ASN A 106 13.49 -24.67 42.08
C ASN A 106 13.14 -24.64 40.57
N THR A 107 12.23 -23.75 40.17
CA THR A 107 11.77 -23.64 38.77
C THR A 107 12.21 -22.30 38.17
N VAL A 108 12.79 -22.36 36.98
CA VAL A 108 13.07 -21.19 36.14
C VAL A 108 12.10 -21.14 34.97
N ARG A 109 11.74 -19.92 34.56
CA ARG A 109 11.00 -19.64 33.34
C ARG A 109 11.97 -19.19 32.27
N ALA A 110 12.01 -19.92 31.16
CA ALA A 110 12.89 -19.67 30.04
C ALA A 110 12.11 -19.37 28.75
N ILE A 111 12.74 -18.64 27.83
CA ILE A 111 12.20 -18.31 26.52
C ILE A 111 12.95 -19.13 25.48
N SER A 112 12.24 -19.81 24.60
CA SER A 112 12.84 -20.59 23.52
C SER A 112 13.31 -19.70 22.37
N MET A 113 14.51 -19.98 21.86
CA MET A 113 15.04 -19.40 20.62
C MET A 113 14.57 -20.17 19.38
N GLU A 114 14.03 -21.38 19.55
CA GLU A 114 13.57 -22.25 18.47
C GLU A 114 12.10 -22.66 18.66
N GLY A 115 11.49 -23.26 17.65
CA GLY A 115 10.16 -23.84 17.78
C GLY A 115 10.10 -24.89 18.90
N THR A 116 9.09 -24.82 19.76
CA THR A 116 8.90 -25.72 20.91
C THR A 116 8.07 -26.96 20.57
N ASP A 117 7.76 -27.18 19.30
CA ASP A 117 6.97 -28.32 18.84
C ASP A 117 7.70 -29.64 19.11
N GLY A 118 6.99 -30.59 19.71
CA GLY A 118 7.56 -31.89 20.07
C GLY A 118 8.33 -31.90 21.41
N LEU A 119 8.42 -30.78 22.13
CA LEU A 119 8.94 -30.78 23.50
C LEU A 119 7.96 -31.46 24.46
N VAL A 120 8.48 -32.41 25.25
CA VAL A 120 7.69 -33.20 26.21
C VAL A 120 8.09 -32.86 27.64
N ARG A 121 7.12 -32.82 28.55
CA ARG A 121 7.38 -32.70 29.99
C ARG A 121 8.27 -33.84 30.48
N GLY A 122 9.23 -33.53 31.35
CA GLY A 122 10.25 -34.47 31.82
C GLY A 122 11.47 -34.60 30.90
N THR A 123 11.50 -33.93 29.75
CA THR A 123 12.70 -33.87 28.89
C THR A 123 13.82 -33.18 29.65
N LYS A 124 15.04 -33.74 29.58
CA LYS A 124 16.21 -33.20 30.26
C LYS A 124 16.67 -31.90 29.61
N VAL A 125 17.11 -30.96 30.43
CA VAL A 125 17.64 -29.65 30.03
C VAL A 125 18.96 -29.44 30.76
N VAL A 126 19.98 -28.98 30.03
CA VAL A 126 21.34 -28.77 30.57
C VAL A 126 21.63 -27.29 30.62
N ASP A 127 22.01 -26.76 31.79
CA ASP A 127 22.54 -25.40 31.90
C ASP A 127 23.93 -25.32 31.28
N THR A 128 24.14 -24.34 30.39
CA THR A 128 25.45 -24.07 29.78
C THR A 128 26.38 -23.29 30.72
N GLY A 129 25.84 -22.72 31.81
CA GLY A 129 26.57 -21.95 32.80
C GLY A 129 26.95 -20.52 32.34
N ALA A 130 26.46 -20.10 31.18
CA ALA A 130 26.68 -18.76 30.64
C ALA A 130 25.50 -18.33 29.76
N PRO A 131 25.37 -17.03 29.45
CA PRO A 131 24.45 -16.57 28.42
C PRO A 131 24.77 -17.15 27.04
N ILE A 132 23.80 -17.04 26.12
CA ILE A 132 24.00 -17.40 24.71
C ILE A 132 25.29 -16.74 24.22
N SER A 133 26.25 -17.56 23.81
CA SER A 133 27.60 -17.14 23.46
C SER A 133 27.86 -17.44 22.00
N ILE A 134 28.17 -16.42 21.20
CA ILE A 134 28.22 -16.47 19.73
C ILE A 134 29.66 -16.33 19.22
N PRO A 135 30.00 -16.81 18.02
CA PRO A 135 31.30 -16.56 17.41
C PRO A 135 31.48 -15.07 17.07
N VAL A 136 32.67 -14.53 17.34
CA VAL A 136 33.04 -13.14 17.00
C VAL A 136 34.42 -13.08 16.32
N GLY A 137 34.63 -12.01 15.54
CA GLY A 137 35.90 -11.69 14.88
C GLY A 137 35.89 -11.86 13.36
N PRO A 138 37.01 -11.62 12.66
CA PRO A 138 37.02 -11.46 11.20
C PRO A 138 36.46 -12.65 10.41
N LYS A 139 36.50 -13.86 10.97
CA LYS A 139 35.92 -15.06 10.32
C LYS A 139 34.39 -15.06 10.27
N THR A 140 33.71 -14.14 10.96
CA THR A 140 32.26 -13.95 10.83
C THR A 140 31.89 -13.08 9.62
N LEU A 141 32.87 -12.40 8.99
CA LEU A 141 32.64 -11.61 7.80
C LEU A 141 32.31 -12.52 6.61
N GLY A 142 31.31 -12.13 5.82
CA GLY A 142 30.78 -12.89 4.68
C GLY A 142 29.93 -14.11 5.06
N ARG A 143 29.67 -14.31 6.35
CA ARG A 143 28.87 -15.39 6.89
C ARG A 143 27.48 -14.91 7.27
N ILE A 144 26.52 -15.83 7.25
CA ILE A 144 25.19 -15.64 7.83
C ILE A 144 25.08 -16.47 9.10
N ILE A 145 24.78 -15.82 10.23
CA ILE A 145 24.56 -16.49 11.50
C ILE A 145 23.16 -16.20 12.06
N ASN A 146 22.61 -17.16 12.81
CA ASN A 146 21.37 -16.98 13.55
C ASN A 146 21.62 -16.39 14.97
N VAL A 147 20.57 -16.28 15.77
CA VAL A 147 20.62 -15.75 17.15
C VAL A 147 21.52 -16.55 18.11
N THR A 148 21.66 -17.86 17.92
CA THR A 148 22.55 -18.72 18.74
C THR A 148 24.00 -18.70 18.26
N GLY A 149 24.27 -18.02 17.14
CA GLY A 149 25.59 -17.93 16.52
C GLY A 149 25.94 -19.14 15.65
N ASP A 150 24.95 -19.95 15.29
CA ASP A 150 25.10 -21.06 14.37
C ASP A 150 25.03 -20.54 12.91
N PRO A 151 25.93 -20.97 12.01
CA PRO A 151 25.91 -20.52 10.63
C PRO A 151 24.76 -21.17 9.85
N ILE A 152 24.02 -20.34 9.12
CA ILE A 152 22.84 -20.75 8.33
C ILE A 152 23.03 -20.56 6.82
N ASP A 153 24.27 -20.32 6.38
CA ASP A 153 24.64 -20.12 4.98
C ASP A 153 25.11 -21.41 4.27
N GLU A 154 25.07 -22.56 4.95
CA GLU A 154 25.56 -23.86 4.44
C GLU A 154 27.06 -23.88 4.06
N ARG A 155 27.85 -22.90 4.53
CA ARG A 155 29.29 -22.78 4.21
C ARG A 155 30.21 -23.42 5.26
N GLY A 156 29.70 -24.43 5.96
CA GLY A 156 30.41 -25.12 7.04
C GLY A 156 30.52 -24.31 8.35
N PRO A 157 31.15 -24.86 9.39
CA PRO A 157 31.27 -24.19 10.69
C PRO A 157 32.17 -22.95 10.66
N VAL A 158 31.93 -21.99 11.56
CA VAL A 158 32.84 -20.87 11.82
C VAL A 158 33.86 -21.34 12.87
N GLU A 159 34.98 -21.91 12.43
CA GLU A 159 35.96 -22.54 13.34
C GLU A 159 37.06 -21.59 13.86
N GLY A 160 37.55 -21.89 15.07
CA GLY A 160 38.73 -21.25 15.65
C GLY A 160 38.53 -19.76 15.97
N VAL A 161 37.34 -19.40 16.45
CA VAL A 161 36.95 -18.02 16.79
C VAL A 161 36.66 -17.88 18.28
N LYS A 162 36.92 -16.69 18.82
CA LYS A 162 36.49 -16.32 20.17
C LYS A 162 34.96 -16.37 20.22
N ARG A 163 34.39 -16.81 21.35
CA ARG A 163 32.96 -16.69 21.61
C ARG A 163 32.68 -15.66 22.69
N SER A 164 31.70 -14.79 22.46
CA SER A 164 31.30 -13.73 23.38
C SER A 164 29.81 -13.84 23.71
N PRO A 165 29.40 -13.54 24.95
CA PRO A 165 27.99 -13.56 25.34
C PRO A 165 27.22 -12.41 24.68
N ILE A 166 25.96 -12.65 24.29
CA ILE A 166 25.11 -11.62 23.66
C ILE A 166 24.65 -10.52 24.64
N HIS A 167 24.61 -10.86 25.93
CA HIS A 167 24.30 -9.94 27.02
C HIS A 167 25.59 -9.35 27.57
N ALA A 168 25.74 -8.04 27.38
CA ALA A 168 26.85 -7.24 27.87
C ALA A 168 26.30 -5.94 28.46
N GLU A 169 27.00 -5.40 29.44
CA GLU A 169 26.69 -4.08 30.00
C GLU A 169 27.12 -2.97 29.02
N PRO A 170 26.40 -1.85 28.95
CA PRO A 170 26.83 -0.67 28.19
C PRO A 170 28.21 -0.17 28.65
N PRO A 171 29.01 0.47 27.75
CA PRO A 171 30.28 1.07 28.12
C PRO A 171 30.14 2.05 29.28
N ALA A 172 31.07 2.01 30.23
CA ALA A 172 31.03 2.88 31.39
C ALA A 172 31.18 4.35 30.99
N PHE A 173 30.66 5.27 31.79
CA PHE A 173 30.77 6.72 31.53
C PHE A 173 32.22 7.19 31.29
N THR A 174 33.19 6.57 31.96
CA THR A 174 34.63 6.87 31.80
C THR A 174 35.24 6.38 30.49
N GLU A 175 34.57 5.48 29.78
CA GLU A 175 35.02 4.90 28.51
C GLU A 175 34.41 5.62 27.29
N GLN A 176 33.32 6.36 27.48
CA GLN A 176 32.68 7.13 26.43
C GLN A 176 33.55 8.31 25.96
N SER A 177 33.54 8.54 24.64
CA SER A 177 34.18 9.71 24.05
C SER A 177 33.28 10.95 24.16
N THR A 178 33.89 12.11 24.37
CA THR A 178 33.18 13.40 24.40
C THR A 178 33.29 14.18 23.08
N ALA A 179 34.04 13.67 22.10
CA ALA A 179 34.23 14.34 20.82
C ALA A 179 33.01 14.12 19.91
N ALA A 180 32.42 15.21 19.41
CA ALA A 180 31.39 15.16 18.39
C ALA A 180 32.06 15.26 17.02
N GLU A 181 32.13 14.15 16.30
CA GLU A 181 32.73 14.05 14.97
C GLU A 181 31.67 13.63 13.95
N VAL A 182 31.73 14.21 12.76
CA VAL A 182 30.83 13.86 11.64
C VAL A 182 31.41 12.66 10.89
N LEU A 183 30.55 11.69 10.59
CA LEU A 183 30.85 10.61 9.67
C LEU A 183 30.53 11.07 8.25
N GLU A 184 31.55 11.27 7.43
CA GLU A 184 31.39 11.56 6.01
C GLU A 184 30.88 10.30 5.28
N THR A 185 29.65 10.37 4.78
CA THR A 185 28.96 9.25 4.12
C THR A 185 29.23 9.20 2.61
N GLY A 186 29.66 10.31 2.04
CA GLY A 186 29.86 10.48 0.60
C GLY A 186 28.54 10.68 -0.15
N ILE A 187 27.43 10.91 0.55
CA ILE A 187 26.08 11.10 0.01
C ILE A 187 25.66 12.54 0.25
N LYS A 188 25.54 13.33 -0.83
CA LYS A 188 25.37 14.79 -0.77
C LYS A 188 24.24 15.25 0.15
N VAL A 189 23.06 14.67 0.01
CA VAL A 189 21.87 15.08 0.78
C VAL A 189 22.00 14.76 2.28
N VAL A 190 22.65 13.64 2.62
CA VAL A 190 22.88 13.23 4.01
C VAL A 190 23.95 14.12 4.63
N ASP A 191 25.12 14.22 3.97
CA ASP A 191 26.24 14.98 4.49
C ASP A 191 25.93 16.49 4.64
N LEU A 192 25.13 17.06 3.74
CA LEU A 192 24.75 18.46 3.83
C LEU A 192 23.67 18.73 4.89
N LEU A 193 22.54 18.00 4.85
CA LEU A 193 21.32 18.38 5.59
C LEU A 193 21.06 17.56 6.85
N ALA A 194 21.49 16.30 6.87
CA ALA A 194 21.31 15.41 8.01
C ALA A 194 22.63 14.67 8.34
N PRO A 195 23.72 15.41 8.65
CA PRO A 195 25.04 14.81 8.83
C PRO A 195 25.03 13.78 9.96
N TYR A 196 25.67 12.63 9.73
CA TYR A 196 25.70 11.54 10.70
C TYR A 196 26.81 11.75 11.72
N ALA A 197 26.53 11.46 12.99
CA ALA A 197 27.54 11.47 14.04
C ALA A 197 28.33 10.15 14.01
N ARG A 198 29.66 10.23 14.16
CA ARG A 198 30.51 9.06 14.37
C ARG A 198 30.15 8.41 15.71
N GLY A 199 29.73 7.15 15.65
CA GLY A 199 29.17 6.38 16.76
C GLY A 199 27.78 6.81 17.20
N GLY A 200 27.09 7.59 16.37
CA GLY A 200 25.70 7.99 16.60
C GLY A 200 24.69 6.93 16.16
N LYS A 201 23.43 7.20 16.49
CA LYS A 201 22.27 6.39 16.07
C LYS A 201 21.45 7.15 15.04
N ILE A 202 21.22 6.52 13.90
CA ILE A 202 20.51 7.09 12.77
C ILE A 202 19.21 6.32 12.56
N GLY A 203 18.09 7.04 12.54
CA GLY A 203 16.80 6.47 12.15
C GLY A 203 16.56 6.64 10.65
N LEU A 204 16.36 5.54 9.94
CA LEU A 204 15.95 5.52 8.54
C LEU A 204 14.44 5.26 8.45
N PHE A 205 13.69 6.27 8.01
CA PHE A 205 12.24 6.21 7.86
C PHE A 205 11.90 6.08 6.38
N GLY A 206 10.89 5.27 6.05
CA GLY A 206 10.43 5.17 4.67
C GLY A 206 9.52 3.98 4.39
N GLY A 207 8.58 4.17 3.48
CA GLY A 207 7.68 3.12 3.01
C GLY A 207 8.38 2.07 2.13
N ALA A 208 7.61 1.11 1.60
CA ALA A 208 8.12 0.19 0.58
C ALA A 208 8.39 0.94 -0.73
N GLY A 209 9.48 0.59 -1.43
CA GLY A 209 9.80 1.10 -2.76
C GLY A 209 10.56 2.43 -2.82
N VAL A 210 10.90 3.05 -1.68
CA VAL A 210 11.62 4.35 -1.65
C VAL A 210 13.16 4.24 -1.68
N GLY A 211 13.70 3.03 -1.84
CA GLY A 211 15.15 2.81 -1.96
C GLY A 211 15.93 2.62 -0.65
N LYS A 212 15.28 2.24 0.47
CA LYS A 212 15.94 1.97 1.77
C LYS A 212 17.15 1.03 1.68
N THR A 213 16.94 -0.14 1.07
CA THR A 213 17.97 -1.18 0.96
C THR A 213 19.15 -0.70 0.12
N VAL A 214 18.88 0.02 -0.98
CA VAL A 214 19.92 0.58 -1.84
C VAL A 214 20.75 1.62 -1.09
N LEU A 215 20.10 2.47 -0.28
CA LEU A 215 20.82 3.44 0.57
C LEU A 215 21.69 2.75 1.63
N ILE A 216 21.19 1.69 2.27
CA ILE A 216 21.97 0.89 3.23
C ILE A 216 23.20 0.27 2.56
N GLN A 217 23.04 -0.35 1.39
CA GLN A 217 24.14 -0.95 0.64
C GLN A 217 25.18 0.10 0.22
N GLU A 218 24.73 1.28 -0.22
CA GLU A 218 25.65 2.36 -0.58
C GLU A 218 26.43 2.87 0.64
N LEU A 219 25.78 3.01 1.80
CA LEU A 219 26.47 3.36 3.06
C LEU A 219 27.54 2.33 3.44
N ILE A 220 27.24 1.03 3.31
CA ILE A 220 28.21 -0.05 3.53
C ILE A 220 29.40 0.10 2.57
N ASN A 221 29.13 0.27 1.27
CA ASN A 221 30.15 0.41 0.24
C ASN A 221 31.03 1.65 0.46
N ASN A 222 30.43 2.80 0.76
CA ASN A 222 31.14 4.07 0.90
C ASN A 222 32.03 4.06 2.14
N VAL A 223 31.53 3.58 3.28
CA VAL A 223 32.32 3.54 4.51
C VAL A 223 33.42 2.48 4.43
N ALA A 224 33.16 1.33 3.79
CA ALA A 224 34.20 0.34 3.54
C ALA A 224 35.34 0.88 2.66
N LYS A 225 35.03 1.72 1.65
CA LYS A 225 36.02 2.34 0.75
C LYS A 225 36.76 3.53 1.38
N ALA A 226 36.05 4.38 2.12
CA ALA A 226 36.60 5.63 2.64
C ALA A 226 37.27 5.47 4.02
N HIS A 227 36.67 4.68 4.91
CA HIS A 227 37.09 4.58 6.32
C HIS A 227 37.69 3.21 6.70
N GLY A 228 37.64 2.22 5.78
CA GLY A 228 38.23 0.90 6.00
C GLY A 228 37.56 0.05 7.10
N GLY A 229 36.39 0.48 7.60
CA GLY A 229 35.65 -0.18 8.67
C GLY A 229 34.82 -1.38 8.22
N TYR A 230 34.51 -2.27 9.16
CA TYR A 230 33.60 -3.39 8.95
C TYR A 230 32.14 -2.99 9.16
N SER A 231 31.24 -3.75 8.54
CA SER A 231 29.80 -3.60 8.73
C SER A 231 29.19 -4.86 9.35
N VAL A 232 28.15 -4.69 10.15
CA VAL A 232 27.31 -5.78 10.65
C VAL A 232 25.87 -5.46 10.31
N PHE A 233 25.18 -6.39 9.65
CA PHE A 233 23.76 -6.25 9.31
C PHE A 233 22.92 -7.19 10.15
N CYS A 234 21.97 -6.64 10.90
CA CYS A 234 21.01 -7.35 11.73
C CYS A 234 19.63 -7.29 11.09
N GLY A 235 19.17 -8.40 10.50
CA GLY A 235 17.79 -8.55 10.05
C GLY A 235 16.91 -9.06 11.19
N VAL A 236 16.36 -8.14 11.97
CA VAL A 236 15.44 -8.36 13.09
C VAL A 236 14.00 -8.48 12.59
N GLY A 237 13.44 -9.69 12.66
CA GLY A 237 12.11 -9.96 12.14
C GLY A 237 12.01 -9.67 10.64
N GLU A 238 13.09 -9.90 9.90
CA GLU A 238 13.14 -9.67 8.46
C GLU A 238 12.44 -10.76 7.67
N ARG A 239 11.98 -10.42 6.47
CA ARG A 239 11.45 -11.43 5.55
C ARG A 239 12.61 -12.27 5.02
N THR A 240 12.49 -13.60 5.08
CA THR A 240 13.48 -14.55 4.54
C THR A 240 13.86 -14.24 3.10
N ARG A 241 12.88 -13.86 2.27
CA ARG A 241 13.11 -13.43 0.88
C ARG A 241 14.01 -12.19 0.80
N GLU A 242 13.75 -11.18 1.63
CA GLU A 242 14.50 -9.91 1.61
C GLU A 242 15.93 -10.12 2.10
N GLY A 243 16.13 -10.96 3.11
CA GLY A 243 17.47 -11.38 3.55
C GLY A 243 18.24 -12.16 2.48
N ASN A 244 17.56 -13.05 1.74
CA ASN A 244 18.16 -13.79 0.64
C ASN A 244 18.56 -12.85 -0.52
N ASP A 245 17.66 -11.96 -0.93
CA ASP A 245 17.93 -10.98 -1.99
C ASP A 245 19.12 -10.08 -1.60
N LEU A 246 19.15 -9.59 -0.35
CA LEU A 246 20.25 -8.80 0.17
C LEU A 246 21.59 -9.56 0.15
N TYR A 247 21.60 -10.84 0.53
CA TYR A 247 22.81 -11.66 0.52
C TYR A 247 23.39 -11.81 -0.88
N HIS A 248 22.54 -12.12 -1.87
CA HIS A 248 22.98 -12.27 -3.25
C HIS A 248 23.40 -10.94 -3.88
N GLU A 249 22.67 -9.85 -3.61
CA GLU A 249 23.05 -8.51 -4.05
C GLU A 249 24.42 -8.10 -3.47
N MET A 250 24.69 -8.42 -2.20
CA MET A 250 26.00 -8.17 -1.58
C MET A 250 27.13 -9.00 -2.20
N ILE A 251 26.83 -10.20 -2.71
CA ILE A 251 27.81 -11.01 -3.46
C ILE A 251 28.08 -10.39 -4.83
N GLU A 252 27.03 -10.00 -5.56
CA GLU A 252 27.14 -9.41 -6.89
C GLU A 252 27.86 -8.05 -6.88
N THR A 253 27.59 -7.23 -5.87
CA THR A 253 28.24 -5.92 -5.67
C THR A 253 29.66 -6.04 -5.11
N GLY A 254 30.09 -7.24 -4.70
CA GLY A 254 31.42 -7.52 -4.17
C GLY A 254 31.64 -7.08 -2.71
N VAL A 255 30.57 -6.73 -1.98
CA VAL A 255 30.62 -6.45 -0.53
C VAL A 255 30.89 -7.74 0.27
N ILE A 256 30.30 -8.85 -0.18
CA ILE A 256 30.59 -10.21 0.27
C ILE A 256 31.38 -10.90 -0.82
N ASN A 257 32.61 -11.30 -0.50
CA ASN A 257 33.41 -12.14 -1.37
C ASN A 257 33.45 -13.55 -0.80
N LEU A 258 33.01 -14.54 -1.59
CA LEU A 258 32.99 -15.94 -1.15
C LEU A 258 34.39 -16.55 -1.07
N GLU A 259 35.31 -16.11 -1.93
CA GLU A 259 36.68 -16.65 -2.03
C GLU A 259 37.75 -15.69 -1.48
N GLY A 260 37.36 -14.48 -1.06
CA GLY A 260 38.25 -13.44 -0.58
C GLY A 260 37.73 -12.71 0.66
N ASP A 261 38.26 -11.52 0.92
CA ASP A 261 37.93 -10.74 2.11
C ASP A 261 36.57 -10.06 1.99
N SER A 262 35.61 -10.52 2.79
CA SER A 262 34.30 -9.88 2.95
C SER A 262 34.37 -8.73 3.97
N LYS A 263 33.50 -7.73 3.81
CA LYS A 263 33.48 -6.55 4.71
C LYS A 263 32.26 -6.48 5.63
N VAL A 264 31.30 -7.38 5.45
CA VAL A 264 30.05 -7.39 6.21
C VAL A 264 29.78 -8.75 6.87
N ALA A 265 29.33 -8.77 8.11
CA ALA A 265 28.77 -9.96 8.75
C ALA A 265 27.23 -9.85 8.77
N LEU A 266 26.53 -10.94 8.44
CA LEU A 266 25.06 -10.96 8.41
C LEU A 266 24.52 -11.77 9.59
N VAL A 267 23.58 -11.17 10.33
CA VAL A 267 22.89 -11.79 11.46
C VAL A 267 21.40 -11.73 11.19
N PHE A 268 20.75 -12.88 11.07
CA PHE A 268 19.32 -12.96 10.78
C PHE A 268 18.54 -13.62 11.91
N GLY A 269 17.39 -13.03 12.20
CA GLY A 269 16.36 -13.57 13.07
C GLY A 269 15.04 -13.31 12.40
N GLN A 270 14.61 -14.26 11.57
CA GLN A 270 13.59 -14.02 10.56
C GLN A 270 12.16 -14.00 11.12
N MET A 271 11.19 -13.56 10.32
CA MET A 271 9.76 -13.52 10.75
C MET A 271 9.18 -14.88 11.13
N ASN A 272 9.71 -15.99 10.58
CA ASN A 272 9.28 -17.35 10.91
C ASN A 272 9.87 -17.86 12.24
N GLU A 273 10.84 -17.17 12.82
CA GLU A 273 11.44 -17.53 14.10
C GLU A 273 10.57 -17.06 15.27
N PRO A 274 10.61 -17.77 16.42
CA PRO A 274 9.83 -17.40 17.60
C PRO A 274 10.23 -16.00 18.11
N PRO A 275 9.34 -15.34 18.89
CA PRO A 275 9.60 -14.01 19.42
C PRO A 275 10.86 -13.95 20.31
N GLY A 276 11.27 -15.06 20.94
CA GLY A 276 12.52 -15.14 21.68
C GLY A 276 13.75 -14.84 20.82
N ALA A 277 13.87 -15.48 19.66
CA ALA A 277 14.97 -15.25 18.74
C ALA A 277 14.98 -13.82 18.19
N ARG A 278 13.81 -13.34 17.73
CA ARG A 278 13.65 -11.96 17.22
C ARG A 278 13.99 -10.90 18.27
N ALA A 279 13.70 -11.15 19.55
CA ALA A 279 14.02 -10.24 20.64
C ALA A 279 15.50 -10.27 21.07
N ARG A 280 16.32 -11.19 20.54
CA ARG A 280 17.75 -11.35 20.91
C ARG A 280 18.71 -11.18 19.74
N VAL A 281 18.23 -11.30 18.50
CA VAL A 281 19.08 -11.21 17.32
C VAL A 281 19.78 -9.85 17.16
N ALA A 282 19.14 -8.74 17.56
CA ALA A 282 19.79 -7.43 17.57
C ALA A 282 21.03 -7.41 18.49
N LEU A 283 20.95 -8.06 19.65
CA LEU A 283 22.06 -8.20 20.60
C LEU A 283 23.19 -9.07 20.04
N THR A 284 22.84 -10.06 19.22
CA THR A 284 23.81 -10.95 18.55
C THR A 284 24.70 -10.14 17.61
N GLY A 285 24.12 -9.37 16.68
CA GLY A 285 24.94 -8.55 15.79
C GLY A 285 25.63 -7.38 16.47
N LEU A 286 25.02 -6.81 17.52
CA LEU A 286 25.69 -5.83 18.37
C LEU A 286 26.94 -6.41 19.03
N THR A 287 26.91 -7.65 19.50
CA THR A 287 28.07 -8.32 20.13
C THR A 287 29.21 -8.54 19.13
N ILE A 288 28.91 -8.80 17.86
CA ILE A 288 29.92 -8.84 16.79
C ILE A 288 30.51 -7.44 16.56
N ALA A 289 29.67 -6.42 16.50
CA ALA A 289 30.12 -5.04 16.31
C ALA A 289 30.99 -4.56 17.49
N GLU A 290 30.63 -4.92 18.72
CA GLU A 290 31.41 -4.63 19.93
C GLU A 290 32.79 -5.28 19.92
N TYR A 291 32.93 -6.50 19.38
CA TYR A 291 34.24 -7.12 19.20
C TYR A 291 35.14 -6.26 18.30
N PHE A 292 34.62 -5.83 17.15
CA PHE A 292 35.39 -4.97 16.23
C PHE A 292 35.71 -3.60 16.84
N ARG A 293 34.81 -3.05 17.66
CA ARG A 293 35.05 -1.79 18.40
C ARG A 293 36.11 -1.95 19.50
N ASP A 294 35.99 -2.97 20.35
CA ASP A 294 36.70 -3.04 21.63
C ASP A 294 37.99 -3.87 21.59
N ASP A 295 38.01 -4.93 20.77
CA ASP A 295 39.18 -5.79 20.60
C ASP A 295 40.02 -5.35 19.39
N GLU A 296 39.40 -4.95 18.27
CA GLU A 296 40.12 -4.48 17.08
C GLU A 296 40.30 -2.96 17.00
N GLY A 297 39.56 -2.17 17.79
CA GLY A 297 39.71 -0.72 17.83
C GLY A 297 39.26 -0.02 16.54
N GLN A 298 38.24 -0.56 15.87
CA GLN A 298 37.76 -0.05 14.58
C GLN A 298 36.45 0.72 14.70
N ASP A 299 36.16 1.49 13.67
CA ASP A 299 34.84 2.08 13.44
C ASP A 299 33.96 1.09 12.68
N VAL A 300 32.81 0.80 13.25
CA VAL A 300 31.90 -0.24 12.77
C VAL A 300 30.57 0.38 12.41
N LEU A 301 30.01 -0.03 11.27
CA LEU A 301 28.61 0.26 10.95
C LEU A 301 27.71 -0.88 11.38
N LEU A 302 26.67 -0.57 12.14
CA LEU A 302 25.66 -1.52 12.58
C LEU A 302 24.31 -1.20 11.94
N PHE A 303 23.83 -2.06 11.06
CA PHE A 303 22.51 -1.92 10.44
C PHE A 303 21.48 -2.76 11.20
N ILE A 304 20.37 -2.15 11.59
CA ILE A 304 19.26 -2.85 12.26
C ILE A 304 17.99 -2.65 11.43
N ASP A 305 17.58 -3.69 10.68
CA ASP A 305 16.31 -3.71 9.96
C ASP A 305 15.45 -4.83 10.56
N ASN A 306 14.39 -4.60 11.33
CA ASN A 306 13.83 -3.31 11.73
C ASN A 306 13.78 -3.17 13.25
N ILE A 307 14.14 -2.00 13.79
CA ILE A 307 14.15 -1.80 15.25
C ILE A 307 12.76 -1.92 15.88
N PHE A 308 11.69 -1.61 15.13
CA PHE A 308 10.33 -1.83 15.58
C PHE A 308 10.05 -3.31 15.84
N ARG A 309 10.61 -4.23 15.04
CA ARG A 309 10.42 -5.67 15.20
C ARG A 309 11.10 -6.22 16.44
N PHE A 310 12.20 -5.60 16.88
CA PHE A 310 12.79 -5.87 18.19
C PHE A 310 11.80 -5.55 19.32
N THR A 311 11.19 -4.36 19.28
CA THR A 311 10.16 -3.95 20.24
C THR A 311 8.93 -4.86 20.19
N GLN A 312 8.43 -5.18 19.01
CA GLN A 312 7.29 -6.06 18.82
C GLN A 312 7.54 -7.45 19.42
N ALA A 313 8.69 -8.04 19.13
CA ALA A 313 9.09 -9.33 19.70
C ALA A 313 9.20 -9.24 21.23
N GLY A 314 9.71 -8.13 21.78
CA GLY A 314 9.72 -7.86 23.21
C GLY A 314 8.32 -7.81 23.83
N SER A 315 7.35 -7.20 23.17
CA SER A 315 5.95 -7.18 23.62
C SER A 315 5.34 -8.59 23.63
N GLU A 316 5.55 -9.37 22.56
CA GLU A 316 5.10 -10.76 22.47
C GLU A 316 5.70 -11.62 23.60
N VAL A 317 7.01 -11.53 23.83
CA VAL A 317 7.70 -12.22 24.95
C VAL A 317 7.11 -11.78 26.29
N SER A 318 6.90 -10.48 26.50
CA SER A 318 6.36 -9.94 27.76
C SER A 318 4.95 -10.47 28.05
N ALA A 319 4.10 -10.55 27.03
CA ALA A 319 2.76 -11.12 27.14
C ALA A 319 2.82 -12.61 27.51
N LEU A 320 3.70 -13.38 26.87
CA LEU A 320 3.89 -14.81 27.17
C LEU A 320 4.46 -15.07 28.58
N LEU A 321 5.28 -14.16 29.09
CA LEU A 321 5.77 -14.21 30.48
C LEU A 321 4.67 -13.87 31.52
N GLY A 322 3.50 -13.41 31.08
CA GLY A 322 2.40 -13.02 31.94
C GLY A 322 2.56 -11.64 32.59
N ARG A 323 3.38 -10.76 32.00
CA ARG A 323 3.51 -9.37 32.47
C ARG A 323 2.28 -8.57 32.01
N ILE A 324 1.79 -7.68 32.87
CA ILE A 324 0.70 -6.77 32.51
C ILE A 324 1.19 -5.83 31.40
N PRO A 325 0.46 -5.71 30.26
CA PRO A 325 0.83 -4.80 29.19
C PRO A 325 0.71 -3.34 29.63
N SER A 326 1.56 -2.48 29.07
CA SER A 326 1.54 -1.03 29.24
C SER A 326 0.70 -0.35 28.14
N ALA A 327 0.93 0.94 27.90
CA ALA A 327 0.26 1.73 26.87
C ALA A 327 0.31 1.02 25.50
N VAL A 328 -0.83 1.00 24.80
CA VAL A 328 -0.99 0.45 23.44
C VAL A 328 -0.61 -1.06 23.34
N GLY A 329 -0.46 -1.76 24.47
CA GLY A 329 -0.14 -3.19 24.49
C GLY A 329 1.36 -3.52 24.47
N TYR A 330 2.26 -2.54 24.62
CA TYR A 330 3.70 -2.81 24.72
C TYR A 330 4.11 -3.36 26.10
N GLN A 331 5.31 -3.93 26.17
CA GLN A 331 5.88 -4.40 27.43
C GLN A 331 6.12 -3.22 28.41
N PRO A 332 5.90 -3.41 29.72
CA PRO A 332 6.20 -2.39 30.73
C PRO A 332 7.70 -2.07 30.85
N THR A 333 8.55 -2.89 30.23
CA THR A 333 10.02 -2.81 30.19
C THR A 333 10.53 -2.19 28.89
N LEU A 334 9.66 -1.57 28.09
CA LEU A 334 10.00 -1.08 26.74
C LEU A 334 11.21 -0.15 26.75
N SER A 335 11.20 0.85 27.63
CA SER A 335 12.29 1.83 27.74
C SER A 335 13.60 1.21 28.25
N THR A 336 13.53 0.25 29.16
CA THR A 336 14.73 -0.42 29.70
C THR A 336 15.34 -1.37 28.69
N ASP A 337 14.52 -2.15 27.98
CA ASP A 337 14.99 -3.10 26.96
C ASP A 337 15.59 -2.36 25.76
N MET A 338 14.95 -1.28 25.32
CA MET A 338 15.47 -0.40 24.28
C MET A 338 16.77 0.28 24.74
N GLY A 339 16.79 0.85 25.94
CA GLY A 339 17.96 1.54 26.49
C GLY A 339 19.17 0.61 26.65
N ALA A 340 18.98 -0.60 27.19
CA ALA A 340 20.07 -1.56 27.37
C ALA A 340 20.77 -1.92 26.03
N MET A 341 20.02 -1.95 24.94
CA MET A 341 20.58 -2.19 23.60
C MET A 341 21.18 -0.91 23.00
N GLN A 342 20.45 0.21 23.02
CA GLN A 342 20.87 1.46 22.37
C GLN A 342 22.09 2.10 23.04
N GLU A 343 22.26 1.97 24.36
CA GLU A 343 23.40 2.56 25.08
C GLU A 343 24.72 1.81 24.85
N ARG A 344 24.66 0.55 24.41
CA ARG A 344 25.83 -0.21 23.95
C ARG A 344 26.36 0.28 22.60
N ILE A 345 25.48 0.84 21.77
CA ILE A 345 25.85 1.49 20.49
C ILE A 345 26.41 2.87 20.85
N THR A 346 27.72 3.04 20.87
CA THR A 346 28.33 4.34 21.20
C THR A 346 29.80 4.38 20.79
N THR A 347 30.39 5.57 20.85
CA THR A 347 31.82 5.78 20.70
C THR A 347 32.54 5.60 22.02
N THR A 348 33.50 4.68 22.05
CA THR A 348 34.42 4.50 23.18
C THR A 348 35.77 5.13 22.85
N LYS A 349 36.70 5.11 23.82
CA LYS A 349 38.09 5.51 23.61
C LYS A 349 38.86 4.64 22.60
N LYS A 350 38.34 3.47 22.25
CA LYS A 350 39.01 2.50 21.37
C LYS A 350 38.50 2.55 19.93
N GLY A 351 37.20 2.74 19.74
CA GLY A 351 36.54 2.75 18.44
C GLY A 351 35.09 3.22 18.56
N SER A 352 34.34 3.14 17.47
CA SER A 352 32.94 3.57 17.44
C SER A 352 32.01 2.55 16.78
N ILE A 353 30.75 2.50 17.21
CA ILE A 353 29.68 1.79 16.51
C ILE A 353 28.67 2.82 16.06
N THR A 354 28.62 3.10 14.77
CA THR A 354 27.60 3.98 14.19
C THR A 354 26.45 3.11 13.70
N SER A 355 25.23 3.33 14.20
CA SER A 355 24.11 2.47 13.86
C SER A 355 23.10 3.15 12.94
N VAL A 356 22.72 2.46 11.86
CA VAL A 356 21.65 2.88 10.95
C VAL A 356 20.48 1.92 11.12
N GLN A 357 19.38 2.43 11.63
CA GLN A 357 18.25 1.64 12.11
C GLN A 357 17.02 1.98 11.28
N ALA A 358 16.46 0.99 10.59
CA ALA A 358 15.18 1.19 9.92
C ALA A 358 14.09 1.24 11.00
N VAL A 359 13.27 2.30 10.97
CA VAL A 359 12.19 2.51 11.95
C VAL A 359 10.85 2.44 11.21
N TYR A 360 10.05 1.44 11.56
CA TYR A 360 8.65 1.38 11.16
C TYR A 360 7.79 2.16 12.14
N VAL A 361 6.97 3.08 11.63
CA VAL A 361 6.01 3.85 12.43
C VAL A 361 4.63 3.20 12.27
N PRO A 362 4.07 2.57 13.31
CA PRO A 362 2.77 1.91 13.21
C PRO A 362 1.67 2.95 12.97
N ALA A 363 0.82 2.68 11.97
CA ALA A 363 -0.31 3.55 11.60
C ALA A 363 0.07 5.02 11.31
N ASP A 364 1.33 5.28 10.95
CA ASP A 364 1.91 6.64 10.80
C ASP A 364 1.77 7.52 12.07
N ASP A 365 1.65 6.88 13.26
CA ASP A 365 1.57 7.55 14.56
C ASP A 365 2.96 7.67 15.23
N LEU A 366 3.55 8.85 15.16
CA LEU A 366 4.83 9.16 15.83
C LEU A 366 4.73 9.20 17.37
N THR A 367 3.50 9.25 17.92
CA THR A 367 3.25 9.28 19.36
C THR A 367 3.14 7.89 19.97
N ASP A 368 3.13 6.83 19.15
CA ASP A 368 3.20 5.46 19.62
C ASP A 368 4.45 5.26 20.52
N PRO A 369 4.33 4.54 21.65
CA PRO A 369 5.45 4.35 22.58
C PRO A 369 6.73 3.78 21.95
N ALA A 370 6.63 2.92 20.94
CA ALA A 370 7.79 2.29 20.29
C ALA A 370 8.66 3.30 19.50
N PRO A 371 8.13 4.05 18.51
CA PRO A 371 8.88 5.10 17.86
C PRO A 371 9.25 6.22 18.83
N ALA A 372 8.36 6.64 19.75
CA ALA A 372 8.67 7.70 20.73
C ALA A 372 9.89 7.37 21.60
N THR A 373 9.98 6.13 22.10
CA THR A 373 11.15 5.66 22.88
C THR A 373 12.39 5.58 22.00
N THR A 374 12.25 5.10 20.76
CA THR A 374 13.37 5.00 19.81
C THR A 374 13.93 6.39 19.49
N PHE A 375 13.07 7.39 19.23
CA PHE A 375 13.45 8.76 18.91
C PHE A 375 14.31 9.43 19.97
N ALA A 376 14.11 9.10 21.24
CA ALA A 376 14.93 9.65 22.32
C ALA A 376 16.42 9.31 22.16
N HIS A 377 16.73 8.13 21.58
CA HIS A 377 18.10 7.65 21.36
C HIS A 377 18.70 8.06 20.01
N LEU A 378 17.91 8.52 19.04
CA LEU A 378 18.42 8.87 17.71
C LEU A 378 19.13 10.24 17.69
N ASP A 379 20.28 10.29 17.02
CA ASP A 379 21.08 11.50 16.80
C ASP A 379 20.76 12.17 15.47
N ALA A 380 20.39 11.37 14.47
CA ALA A 380 19.92 11.84 13.17
C ALA A 380 18.73 11.02 12.68
N THR A 381 17.86 11.65 11.91
CA THR A 381 16.70 11.03 11.26
C THR A 381 16.76 11.33 9.77
N THR A 382 16.82 10.27 8.96
CA THR A 382 16.77 10.34 7.49
C THR A 382 15.42 9.80 7.04
N VAL A 383 14.59 10.69 6.50
CA VAL A 383 13.24 10.35 6.04
C VAL A 383 13.27 10.15 4.53
N LEU A 384 12.81 8.99 4.06
CA LEU A 384 12.66 8.67 2.65
C LEU A 384 11.21 8.82 2.22
N SER A 385 10.95 9.75 1.29
CA SER A 385 9.61 10.13 0.85
C SER A 385 9.25 9.50 -0.49
N ARG A 386 8.02 8.98 -0.60
CA ARG A 386 7.49 8.47 -1.86
C ARG A 386 7.34 9.57 -2.90
N GLY A 387 6.91 10.77 -2.51
CA GLY A 387 6.75 11.89 -3.45
C GLY A 387 8.06 12.25 -4.14
N ILE A 388 9.20 12.15 -3.43
CA ILE A 388 10.53 12.40 -4.01
C ILE A 388 10.95 11.25 -4.95
N ALA A 389 10.66 10.00 -4.57
CA ALA A 389 10.93 8.84 -5.40
C ALA A 389 10.13 8.85 -6.72
N GLU A 390 8.87 9.30 -6.69
CA GLU A 390 8.01 9.45 -7.88
C GLU A 390 8.51 10.52 -8.85
N LEU A 391 9.23 11.53 -8.35
CA LEU A 391 9.95 12.50 -9.18
C LEU A 391 11.23 11.92 -9.81
N GLY A 392 11.57 10.66 -9.53
CA GLY A 392 12.77 9.99 -10.01
C GLY A 392 14.06 10.41 -9.31
N ILE A 393 13.99 11.09 -8.17
CA ILE A 393 15.16 11.54 -7.39
C ILE A 393 15.59 10.43 -6.44
N TYR A 394 16.82 9.95 -6.62
CA TYR A 394 17.45 8.95 -5.74
C TYR A 394 18.81 9.45 -5.24
N PRO A 395 19.13 9.29 -3.94
CA PRO A 395 18.28 8.71 -2.89
C PRO A 395 17.06 9.60 -2.57
N ALA A 396 15.93 8.97 -2.23
CA ALA A 396 14.65 9.66 -2.04
C ALA A 396 14.52 10.37 -0.67
N VAL A 397 15.61 10.99 -0.20
CA VAL A 397 15.68 11.66 1.12
C VAL A 397 14.89 12.97 1.07
N ASP A 398 14.00 13.15 2.04
CA ASP A 398 13.30 14.41 2.25
C ASP A 398 14.21 15.43 2.94
N PRO A 399 14.55 16.54 2.26
CA PRO A 399 15.50 17.52 2.77
C PRO A 399 14.94 18.39 3.91
N LEU A 400 13.63 18.42 4.11
CA LEU A 400 12.96 19.25 5.12
C LEU A 400 12.58 18.42 6.36
N ASP A 401 12.16 17.17 6.16
CA ASP A 401 11.76 16.28 7.26
C ASP A 401 12.95 15.56 7.91
N SER A 402 14.08 15.43 7.19
CA SER A 402 15.31 14.86 7.74
C SER A 402 16.03 15.85 8.68
N LYS A 403 16.53 15.37 9.81
CA LYS A 403 17.11 16.21 10.88
C LYS A 403 18.37 15.56 11.46
N SER A 404 19.27 16.37 12.01
CA SER A 404 20.44 15.88 12.74
C SER A 404 20.80 16.82 13.89
N ARG A 405 21.21 16.25 15.03
CA ARG A 405 21.81 16.99 16.15
C ARG A 405 23.17 17.58 15.79
N MET A 406 23.84 17.03 14.76
CA MET A 406 25.15 17.49 14.29
C MET A 406 25.06 18.77 13.46
N LEU A 407 23.87 19.16 12.99
CA LEU A 407 23.64 20.38 12.23
C LEU A 407 23.64 21.61 13.16
N ASP A 408 24.79 21.86 13.79
CA ASP A 408 25.06 22.98 14.70
C ASP A 408 26.38 23.65 14.27
N PRO A 409 26.44 24.98 14.13
CA PRO A 409 27.63 25.68 13.66
C PRO A 409 28.86 25.46 14.55
N ARG A 410 28.68 25.07 15.82
CA ARG A 410 29.78 24.74 16.75
C ARG A 410 30.43 23.39 16.46
N ILE A 411 29.74 22.50 15.72
CA ILE A 411 30.20 21.15 15.39
C ILE A 411 30.69 21.10 13.94
N ILE A 412 29.83 21.48 12.98
CA ILE A 412 30.11 21.40 11.54
C ILE A 412 30.77 22.66 10.96
N GLY A 413 30.89 23.72 11.75
CA GLY A 413 31.40 25.03 11.31
C GLY A 413 30.32 25.92 10.67
N GLU A 414 30.61 27.22 10.61
CA GLU A 414 29.63 28.22 10.12
C GLU A 414 29.33 28.06 8.62
N GLU A 415 30.33 27.73 7.80
CA GLU A 415 30.12 27.65 6.35
C GLU A 415 29.14 26.55 5.98
N HIS A 416 29.35 25.33 6.48
CA HIS A 416 28.45 24.20 6.24
C HIS A 416 27.04 24.52 6.75
N TYR A 417 26.92 25.01 8.00
CA TYR A 417 25.63 25.33 8.61
C TYR A 417 24.84 26.38 7.82
N ASN A 418 25.51 27.45 7.39
CA ASN A 418 24.88 28.53 6.63
C ASN A 418 24.41 28.07 5.25
N VAL A 419 25.19 27.24 4.55
CA VAL A 419 24.79 26.67 3.26
C VAL A 419 23.59 25.74 3.42
N ALA A 420 23.62 24.83 4.41
CA ALA A 420 22.53 23.90 4.67
C ALA A 420 21.22 24.64 5.02
N THR A 421 21.29 25.66 5.88
CA THR A 421 20.12 26.45 6.29
C THR A 421 19.54 27.26 5.13
N GLN A 422 20.38 27.81 4.24
CA GLN A 422 19.92 28.51 3.04
C GLN A 422 19.26 27.56 2.04
N VAL A 423 19.82 26.36 1.85
CA VAL A 423 19.20 25.31 1.02
C VAL A 423 17.83 24.92 1.57
N GLN A 424 17.70 24.68 2.89
CA GLN A 424 16.42 24.37 3.51
C GLN A 424 15.41 25.50 3.34
N ARG A 425 15.84 26.75 3.48
CA ARG A 425 14.98 27.92 3.30
C ARG A 425 14.44 28.00 1.87
N ILE A 426 15.29 27.89 0.84
CA ILE A 426 14.84 27.91 -0.56
C ILE A 426 13.87 26.77 -0.86
N LEU A 427 14.12 25.57 -0.34
CA LEU A 427 13.23 24.43 -0.53
C LEU A 427 11.89 24.60 0.21
N GLN A 428 11.88 25.23 1.37
CA GLN A 428 10.66 25.56 2.13
C GLN A 428 9.83 26.64 1.43
N ASP A 429 10.49 27.68 0.90
CA ASP A 429 9.86 28.75 0.13
C ASP A 429 9.25 28.15 -1.15
N TYR A 430 10.00 27.30 -1.86
CA TYR A 430 9.48 26.55 -3.02
C TYR A 430 8.26 25.70 -2.69
N LYS A 431 8.26 24.96 -1.57
CA LYS A 431 7.11 24.15 -1.14
C LYS A 431 5.86 25.02 -0.91
N SER A 432 6.04 26.22 -0.35
CA SER A 432 4.93 27.19 -0.15
C SER A 432 4.41 27.75 -1.49
N LEU A 433 5.30 27.95 -2.46
CA LEU A 433 4.95 28.42 -3.80
C LEU A 433 4.31 27.34 -4.68
N GLN A 434 4.53 26.04 -4.42
CA GLN A 434 3.95 24.95 -5.22
C GLN A 434 2.41 24.98 -5.26
N ASP A 435 1.75 25.29 -4.15
CA ASP A 435 0.29 25.39 -4.09
C ASP A 435 -0.23 26.55 -4.96
N ILE A 436 0.49 27.68 -4.93
CA ILE A 436 0.19 28.85 -5.77
C ILE A 436 0.38 28.50 -7.26
N ILE A 437 1.50 27.86 -7.60
CA ILE A 437 1.79 27.41 -8.99
C ILE A 437 0.71 26.43 -9.48
N ALA A 438 0.24 25.53 -8.63
CA ALA A 438 -0.78 24.54 -8.98
C ALA A 438 -2.16 25.17 -9.26
N ILE A 439 -2.48 26.31 -8.62
CA ILE A 439 -3.76 27.01 -8.76
C ILE A 439 -3.71 28.08 -9.85
N LEU A 440 -2.74 28.99 -9.76
CA LEU A 440 -2.64 30.21 -10.58
C LEU A 440 -1.70 30.05 -11.79
N GLY A 441 -0.81 29.06 -11.77
CA GLY A 441 0.24 28.89 -12.77
C GLY A 441 1.54 29.62 -12.43
N MET A 442 2.61 29.30 -13.17
CA MET A 442 3.96 29.83 -12.90
C MET A 442 4.13 31.29 -13.32
N ASP A 443 3.31 31.77 -14.25
CA ASP A 443 3.42 33.12 -14.83
C ASP A 443 3.00 34.23 -13.84
N GLU A 444 2.11 33.89 -12.89
CA GLU A 444 1.56 34.79 -11.87
C GLU A 444 2.53 35.06 -10.70
N LEU A 445 3.66 34.35 -10.66
CA LEU A 445 4.70 34.59 -9.65
C LEU A 445 5.49 35.87 -9.97
N SER A 446 5.99 36.52 -8.93
CA SER A 446 6.97 37.60 -9.10
C SER A 446 8.25 37.06 -9.73
N GLU A 447 9.04 37.90 -10.41
CA GLU A 447 10.30 37.47 -11.02
C GLU A 447 11.31 36.93 -9.99
N GLU A 448 11.26 37.41 -8.74
CA GLU A 448 12.06 36.89 -7.62
C GLU A 448 11.60 35.49 -7.19
N ASP A 449 10.29 35.27 -7.12
CA ASP A 449 9.72 33.96 -6.81
C ASP A 449 10.00 32.94 -7.92
N LYS A 450 9.91 33.36 -9.19
CA LYS A 450 10.30 32.53 -10.35
C LYS A 450 11.75 32.08 -10.24
N LEU A 451 12.67 33.01 -9.92
CA LEU A 451 14.07 32.68 -9.71
C LEU A 451 14.28 31.72 -8.53
N THR A 452 13.53 31.92 -7.44
CA THR A 452 13.56 31.03 -6.27
C THR A 452 13.10 29.62 -6.64
N VAL A 453 12.01 29.49 -7.40
CA VAL A 453 11.48 28.22 -7.91
C VAL A 453 12.51 27.53 -8.83
N GLU A 454 13.13 28.27 -9.74
CA GLU A 454 14.13 27.73 -10.66
C GLU A 454 15.34 27.17 -9.91
N ARG A 455 15.88 27.94 -8.95
CA ARG A 455 16.98 27.48 -8.10
C ARG A 455 16.59 26.31 -7.22
N ALA A 456 15.39 26.33 -6.64
CA ALA A 456 14.89 25.23 -5.82
C ALA A 456 14.79 23.93 -6.61
N ARG A 457 14.28 23.97 -7.85
CA ARG A 457 14.22 22.80 -8.73
C ARG A 457 15.61 22.26 -9.06
N LYS A 458 16.58 23.14 -9.35
CA LYS A 458 17.99 22.74 -9.58
C LYS A 458 18.60 22.09 -8.34
N ILE A 459 18.43 22.69 -7.16
CA ILE A 459 18.88 22.15 -5.87
C ILE A 459 18.24 20.77 -5.62
N GLN A 460 16.92 20.65 -5.80
CA GLN A 460 16.19 19.40 -5.59
C GLN A 460 16.69 18.28 -6.51
N ARG A 461 16.99 18.59 -7.79
CA ARG A 461 17.60 17.63 -8.72
C ARG A 461 19.05 17.32 -8.35
N PHE A 462 19.82 18.32 -7.92
CA PHE A 462 21.22 18.15 -7.53
C PHE A 462 21.40 17.28 -6.27
N MET A 463 20.37 17.15 -5.43
CA MET A 463 20.36 16.17 -4.33
C MET A 463 20.38 14.72 -4.81
N SER A 464 20.01 14.45 -6.08
CA SER A 464 20.17 13.12 -6.65
C SER A 464 21.64 12.76 -6.84
N GLN A 465 21.95 11.47 -6.70
CA GLN A 465 23.31 10.96 -6.81
C GLN A 465 23.28 9.53 -7.35
N PRO A 466 24.07 9.22 -8.39
CA PRO A 466 24.21 7.84 -8.84
C PRO A 466 25.03 7.05 -7.83
N PHE A 467 24.46 5.94 -7.36
CA PHE A 467 25.09 5.03 -6.40
C PHE A 467 25.85 3.91 -7.10
N ALA A 468 27.00 3.52 -6.54
CA ALA A 468 27.83 2.46 -7.11
C ALA A 468 27.10 1.11 -7.08
N VAL A 469 26.40 0.82 -5.98
CA VAL A 469 25.60 -0.41 -5.85
C VAL A 469 24.42 -0.46 -6.83
N ALA A 470 23.94 0.69 -7.29
CA ALA A 470 22.83 0.79 -8.23
C ALA A 470 23.26 0.80 -9.70
N GLN A 471 24.56 0.79 -10.01
CA GLN A 471 25.10 0.86 -11.37
C GLN A 471 24.61 -0.31 -12.24
N VAL A 472 24.48 -1.51 -11.67
CA VAL A 472 24.02 -2.71 -12.39
C VAL A 472 22.59 -2.53 -12.92
N PHE A 473 21.75 -1.80 -12.20
CA PHE A 473 20.35 -1.58 -12.55
C PHE A 473 20.13 -0.30 -13.37
N THR A 474 20.90 0.75 -13.09
CA THR A 474 20.70 2.09 -13.67
C THR A 474 21.61 2.38 -14.87
N GLY A 475 22.75 1.68 -14.98
CA GLY A 475 23.78 1.96 -15.98
C GLY A 475 24.63 3.20 -15.71
N PHE A 476 24.30 4.02 -14.71
CA PHE A 476 25.11 5.17 -14.31
C PHE A 476 26.26 4.74 -13.40
N GLU A 477 27.45 5.25 -13.67
CA GLU A 477 28.61 5.04 -12.81
C GLU A 477 28.39 5.72 -11.45
N GLY A 478 28.59 4.97 -10.37
CA GLY A 478 28.45 5.49 -9.01
C GLY A 478 29.48 6.57 -8.69
N LYS A 479 29.06 7.63 -8.00
CA LYS A 479 29.93 8.75 -7.61
C LYS A 479 29.96 8.90 -6.09
N LEU A 480 31.16 8.87 -5.52
CA LEU A 480 31.43 9.23 -4.12
C LEU A 480 31.82 10.72 -4.08
N VAL A 481 31.05 11.55 -3.36
CA VAL A 481 31.26 13.01 -3.35
C VAL A 481 31.79 13.43 -1.98
N SER A 482 32.87 14.21 -1.95
CA SER A 482 33.43 14.69 -0.67
C SER A 482 32.52 15.73 -0.01
N LEU A 483 32.62 15.86 1.32
CA LEU A 483 31.89 16.88 2.07
C LEU A 483 32.26 18.30 1.60
N ALA A 484 33.54 18.56 1.37
CA ALA A 484 34.02 19.86 0.92
C ALA A 484 33.47 20.24 -0.47
N ASP A 485 33.45 19.28 -1.41
CA ASP A 485 32.88 19.49 -2.73
C ASP A 485 31.36 19.67 -2.66
N THR A 486 30.69 18.97 -1.75
CA THR A 486 29.24 19.14 -1.52
C THR A 486 28.93 20.57 -1.08
N ILE A 487 29.60 21.07 -0.03
CA ILE A 487 29.38 22.42 0.49
C ILE A 487 29.69 23.48 -0.58
N ARG A 488 30.82 23.34 -1.29
CA ARG A 488 31.19 24.25 -2.40
C ARG A 488 30.11 24.26 -3.48
N SER A 489 29.69 23.08 -3.93
CA SER A 489 28.73 22.93 -5.03
C SER A 489 27.39 23.59 -4.71
N PHE A 490 26.83 23.32 -3.52
CA PHE A 490 25.56 23.95 -3.12
C PHE A 490 25.71 25.46 -2.91
N LYS A 491 26.82 25.93 -2.34
CA LYS A 491 27.10 27.37 -2.21
C LYS A 491 27.11 28.08 -3.55
N GLU A 492 27.75 27.49 -4.56
CA GLU A 492 27.81 28.11 -5.90
C GLU A 492 26.43 28.15 -6.58
N ILE A 493 25.59 27.12 -6.39
CA ILE A 493 24.18 27.12 -6.84
C ILE A 493 23.39 28.22 -6.13
N LEU A 494 23.54 28.36 -4.81
CA LEU A 494 22.86 29.41 -4.03
C LEU A 494 23.23 30.83 -4.49
N THR A 495 24.50 31.05 -4.85
CA THR A 495 24.97 32.36 -5.36
C THR A 495 24.51 32.70 -6.78
N GLY A 496 23.88 31.76 -7.49
CA GLY A 496 23.37 31.97 -8.85
C GLY A 496 24.41 31.79 -9.97
N LYS A 497 25.61 31.28 -9.65
CA LYS A 497 26.70 31.09 -10.64
C LYS A 497 26.28 30.19 -11.81
N TYR A 498 25.36 29.25 -11.56
CA TYR A 498 24.88 28.26 -12.54
C TYR A 498 23.41 28.44 -12.94
N ASP A 499 22.85 29.65 -12.76
CA ASP A 499 21.46 29.91 -13.17
C ASP A 499 21.25 29.75 -14.69
N HIS A 500 22.29 29.92 -15.50
CA HIS A 500 22.23 29.72 -16.95
C HIS A 500 22.11 28.24 -17.39
N LEU A 501 22.33 27.27 -16.50
CA LEU A 501 22.23 25.84 -16.80
C LEU A 501 20.79 25.33 -16.67
N VAL A 502 20.39 24.41 -17.54
CA VAL A 502 19.08 23.75 -17.52
C VAL A 502 18.94 22.78 -16.34
N GLU A 503 17.73 22.61 -15.79
CA GLU A 503 17.48 21.74 -14.61
C GLU A 503 17.97 20.30 -14.78
N SER A 504 17.84 19.74 -15.99
CA SER A 504 18.25 18.36 -16.29
C SER A 504 19.76 18.11 -16.17
N SER A 505 20.57 19.18 -16.21
CA SER A 505 22.02 19.09 -16.01
C SER A 505 22.39 18.70 -14.58
N PHE A 506 21.54 19.03 -13.60
CA PHE A 506 21.74 18.72 -12.18
C PHE A 506 21.22 17.33 -11.77
N TYR A 507 20.61 16.57 -12.68
CA TYR A 507 20.02 15.27 -12.38
C TYR A 507 21.05 14.13 -12.52
N MET A 508 21.16 13.25 -11.52
CA MET A 508 22.05 12.08 -11.45
C MET A 508 23.51 12.41 -11.78
N VAL A 509 24.07 13.38 -11.04
CA VAL A 509 25.47 13.83 -11.15
C VAL A 509 26.15 13.85 -9.78
N GLY A 510 27.47 13.73 -9.74
CA GLY A 510 28.29 13.83 -8.54
C GLY A 510 28.48 15.29 -8.11
N THR A 511 29.50 15.94 -8.66
CA THR A 511 29.89 17.32 -8.33
C THR A 511 29.30 18.36 -9.28
N ILE A 512 29.49 19.65 -8.98
CA ILE A 512 29.00 20.75 -9.81
C ILE A 512 29.67 20.82 -11.20
N GLU A 513 30.93 20.38 -11.29
CA GLU A 513 31.67 20.36 -12.56
C GLU A 513 31.07 19.33 -13.53
N GLU A 514 30.57 18.20 -13.02
CA GLU A 514 29.84 17.21 -13.83
C GLU A 514 28.49 17.77 -14.31
N ALA A 515 27.80 18.55 -13.47
CA ALA A 515 26.57 19.23 -13.87
C ALA A 515 26.84 20.23 -15.01
N GLN A 516 27.92 21.01 -14.91
CA GLN A 516 28.34 21.93 -15.96
C GLN A 516 28.67 21.18 -17.26
N ALA A 517 29.51 20.15 -17.21
CA ALA A 517 29.88 19.36 -18.39
C ALA A 517 28.65 18.74 -19.07
N LYS A 518 27.69 18.24 -18.28
CA LYS A 518 26.42 17.72 -18.77
C LYS A 518 25.55 18.81 -19.40
N GLY A 519 25.51 20.00 -18.81
CA GLY A 519 24.81 21.16 -19.35
C GLY A 519 25.39 21.63 -20.69
N GLU A 520 26.72 21.70 -20.80
CA GLU A 520 27.43 22.04 -22.03
C GLU A 520 27.18 21.00 -23.13
N ALA A 521 27.22 19.70 -22.79
CA ALA A 521 26.88 18.63 -23.72
C ALA A 521 25.44 18.76 -24.24
N LEU A 522 24.47 19.00 -23.36
CA LEU A 522 23.07 19.22 -23.75
C LEU A 522 22.90 20.45 -24.64
N ALA A 523 23.62 21.53 -24.37
CA ALA A 523 23.63 22.72 -25.22
C ALA A 523 24.21 22.42 -26.62
N GLN A 524 25.32 21.68 -26.69
CA GLN A 524 25.94 21.28 -27.96
C GLN A 524 25.04 20.37 -28.80
N THR A 525 24.34 19.41 -28.19
CA THR A 525 23.38 18.56 -28.92
C THR A 525 22.26 19.40 -29.51
N THR A 526 21.75 20.37 -28.74
CA THR A 526 20.68 21.29 -29.17
C THR A 526 21.12 22.22 -30.29
N MET A 527 22.39 22.67 -30.28
CA MET A 527 22.98 23.45 -31.39
C MET A 527 23.26 22.60 -32.63
N SER A 528 23.66 21.33 -32.46
CA SER A 528 23.92 20.41 -33.59
C SER A 528 22.64 19.98 -34.34
N ASP A 529 21.49 19.94 -33.67
CA ASP A 529 20.17 19.74 -34.29
C ASP A 529 19.62 21.04 -34.90
N GLY A 530 20.09 22.20 -34.44
CA GLY A 530 19.84 23.50 -35.07
C GLY A 530 20.58 23.69 -36.40
N ASP A 531 21.84 23.25 -36.47
CA ASP A 531 22.69 23.40 -37.66
C ASP A 531 22.44 22.33 -38.75
N LYS A 532 21.79 21.20 -38.42
CA LYS A 532 21.33 20.21 -39.42
C LYS A 532 19.99 20.57 -40.10
N LYS A 533 19.40 21.73 -39.81
CA LYS A 533 18.23 22.29 -40.52
C LYS A 533 18.59 23.24 -41.67
N ALA A 534 19.78 23.09 -42.24
CA ALA A 534 20.21 23.82 -43.44
C ALA A 534 20.75 22.90 -44.55
N GLU A 535 20.14 21.73 -44.79
CA GLU A 535 20.34 20.97 -46.03
C GLU A 535 19.15 21.13 -46.99
N LYS A 536 19.48 21.43 -48.26
CA LYS A 536 18.55 21.75 -49.35
C LYS A 536 17.43 20.71 -49.47
N LYS A 537 16.18 21.19 -49.48
CA LYS A 537 15.01 20.39 -49.85
C LYS A 537 15.22 19.73 -51.23
N PRO A 538 14.96 18.42 -51.39
CA PRO A 538 15.03 17.76 -52.68
C PRO A 538 13.92 18.32 -53.58
N THR A 539 14.30 18.77 -54.78
CA THR A 539 13.38 19.45 -55.69
C THR A 539 12.63 18.51 -56.64
N THR A 540 12.94 17.20 -56.67
CA THR A 540 12.17 16.22 -57.46
C THR A 540 12.05 14.83 -56.80
N LEU A 541 10.95 14.13 -57.13
CA LEU A 541 10.58 12.80 -56.62
C LEU A 541 11.58 11.69 -57.03
N MET A 542 12.31 11.87 -58.14
CA MET A 542 13.27 10.88 -58.64
C MET A 542 14.56 10.85 -57.82
N ASP A 543 14.99 11.98 -57.26
CA ASP A 543 16.19 12.04 -56.41
C ASP A 543 15.98 11.30 -55.09
N ALA A 544 14.75 11.36 -54.54
CA ALA A 544 14.36 10.61 -53.35
C ALA A 544 14.29 9.08 -53.61
N LEU A 545 13.83 8.68 -54.79
CA LEU A 545 13.74 7.26 -55.20
C LEU A 545 15.12 6.64 -55.50
N HIS A 546 16.07 7.42 -56.01
CA HIS A 546 17.41 6.93 -56.31
C HIS A 546 18.24 6.69 -55.03
N GLN A 547 18.08 7.54 -54.00
CA GLN A 547 18.71 7.33 -52.69
C GLN A 547 18.11 6.14 -51.91
N ALA A 548 16.81 5.88 -52.06
CA ALA A 548 16.16 4.72 -51.40
C ALA A 548 16.58 3.36 -52.00
N ASN A 549 16.86 3.31 -53.31
CA ASN A 549 17.24 2.08 -54.00
C ASN A 549 18.70 1.64 -53.75
N GLN A 550 19.63 2.59 -53.57
CA GLN A 550 21.04 2.24 -53.32
C GLN A 550 21.28 1.62 -51.93
N ASN A 551 20.46 1.96 -50.93
CA ASN A 551 20.54 1.37 -49.59
C ASN A 551 19.92 -0.04 -49.51
N SER A 552 19.05 -0.41 -50.47
CA SER A 552 18.36 -1.72 -50.46
C SER A 552 19.17 -2.84 -51.10
N ALA A 553 20.08 -2.54 -52.05
CA ALA A 553 20.83 -3.56 -52.78
C ALA A 553 21.93 -4.27 -51.95
N ARG A 554 22.40 -3.64 -50.86
CA ARG A 554 23.53 -4.15 -50.06
C ARG A 554 23.13 -5.18 -49.00
N ASN A 555 21.83 -5.33 -48.72
CA ASN A 555 21.29 -6.25 -47.70
C ASN A 555 20.76 -7.58 -48.27
N ILE A 556 20.78 -7.79 -49.60
CA ILE A 556 20.03 -8.90 -50.23
C ILE A 556 20.82 -10.21 -50.31
N GLU A 557 22.15 -10.18 -50.45
CA GLU A 557 22.96 -11.40 -50.64
C GLU A 557 23.14 -12.24 -49.35
N TYR A 558 23.17 -11.61 -48.16
CA TYR A 558 23.31 -12.34 -46.89
C TYR A 558 21.99 -12.96 -46.40
N VAL A 559 20.84 -12.40 -46.82
CA VAL A 559 19.51 -12.84 -46.39
C VAL A 559 19.04 -14.08 -47.16
N GLN A 560 19.46 -14.26 -48.42
CA GLN A 560 18.93 -15.31 -49.30
C GLN A 560 19.39 -16.74 -48.96
N GLU A 561 20.63 -16.96 -48.52
CA GLU A 561 21.12 -18.31 -48.17
C GLU A 561 20.64 -18.77 -46.78
N PHE A 562 20.36 -17.83 -45.88
CA PHE A 562 20.01 -18.07 -44.48
C PHE A 562 18.50 -18.33 -44.25
N THR A 563 17.62 -17.85 -45.15
CA THR A 563 16.16 -17.98 -45.01
C THR A 563 15.61 -19.34 -45.49
N LEU A 564 16.16 -19.94 -46.55
CA LEU A 564 15.55 -21.11 -47.21
C LEU A 564 15.47 -22.36 -46.32
N LYS A 565 16.55 -22.69 -45.57
CA LYS A 565 16.58 -23.84 -44.66
C LYS A 565 15.61 -23.70 -43.47
N ARG A 566 15.38 -22.47 -43.01
CA ARG A 566 14.49 -22.19 -41.86
C ARG A 566 13.02 -22.13 -42.28
N MET A 567 12.73 -21.64 -43.48
CA MET A 567 11.38 -21.68 -44.07
C MET A 567 10.87 -23.11 -44.28
N PHE A 568 11.73 -24.06 -44.69
CA PHE A 568 11.34 -25.48 -44.83
C PHE A 568 10.98 -26.15 -43.49
N LYS A 569 11.68 -25.77 -42.41
CA LYS A 569 11.42 -26.28 -41.06
C LYS A 569 10.10 -25.74 -40.50
N LEU A 570 9.81 -24.47 -40.77
CA LEU A 570 8.54 -23.82 -40.44
C LEU A 570 7.36 -24.48 -41.19
N ALA A 571 7.51 -24.75 -42.48
CA ALA A 571 6.48 -25.42 -43.28
C ALA A 571 6.14 -26.84 -42.78
N SER A 572 7.15 -27.60 -42.35
CA SER A 572 6.97 -28.96 -41.79
C SER A 572 6.21 -28.96 -40.45
N LEU A 573 6.46 -27.93 -39.61
CA LEU A 573 5.80 -27.76 -38.32
C LEU A 573 4.34 -27.32 -38.48
N VAL A 574 4.07 -26.43 -39.44
CA VAL A 574 2.70 -26.01 -39.80
C VAL A 574 1.89 -27.20 -40.30
N ALA A 575 2.48 -28.07 -41.14
CA ALA A 575 1.84 -29.29 -41.62
C ALA A 575 1.47 -30.26 -40.47
N LEU A 576 2.39 -30.50 -39.53
CA LEU A 576 2.13 -31.38 -38.38
C LEU A 576 1.03 -30.84 -37.47
N THR A 577 1.01 -29.53 -37.26
CA THR A 577 0.02 -28.85 -36.41
C THR A 577 -1.38 -28.91 -37.03
N ALA A 578 -1.47 -28.67 -38.35
CA ALA A 578 -2.71 -28.82 -39.09
C ALA A 578 -3.25 -30.27 -39.03
N TYR A 579 -2.35 -31.27 -39.07
CA TYR A 579 -2.71 -32.68 -38.97
C TYR A 579 -3.30 -33.05 -37.60
N LEU A 580 -2.69 -32.57 -36.52
CA LEU A 580 -3.20 -32.81 -35.15
C LEU A 580 -4.56 -32.15 -34.91
N LEU A 581 -4.76 -30.93 -35.41
CA LEU A 581 -6.05 -30.23 -35.32
C LEU A 581 -7.15 -30.93 -36.13
N ALA A 582 -6.82 -31.44 -37.32
CA ALA A 582 -7.75 -32.24 -38.13
C ALA A 582 -8.15 -33.55 -37.41
N PHE A 583 -7.20 -34.25 -36.80
CA PHE A 583 -7.44 -35.48 -36.04
C PHE A 583 -8.31 -35.25 -34.80
N GLN A 584 -8.09 -34.17 -34.05
CA GLN A 584 -8.93 -33.82 -32.91
C GLN A 584 -10.35 -33.39 -33.32
N SER A 585 -10.47 -32.65 -34.42
CA SER A 585 -11.78 -32.31 -34.98
C SER A 585 -12.57 -33.56 -35.38
N TYR A 586 -11.89 -34.61 -35.86
CA TYR A 586 -12.51 -35.90 -36.17
C TYR A 586 -13.00 -36.63 -34.91
N LEU A 587 -12.18 -36.71 -33.86
CA LEU A 587 -12.55 -37.35 -32.59
C LEU A 587 -13.77 -36.68 -31.94
N ILE A 588 -13.79 -35.34 -31.93
CA ILE A 588 -14.92 -34.54 -31.42
C ILE A 588 -16.20 -34.86 -32.21
N LYS A 589 -16.11 -34.95 -33.54
CA LYS A 589 -17.24 -35.32 -34.40
C LYS A 589 -17.74 -36.75 -34.10
N SER A 590 -16.84 -37.71 -33.89
CA SER A 590 -17.23 -39.10 -33.61
C SER A 590 -17.80 -39.35 -32.22
N SER A 591 -17.39 -38.55 -31.23
CA SER A 591 -17.70 -38.81 -29.81
C SER A 591 -18.79 -37.91 -29.23
N LEU A 592 -18.93 -36.66 -29.69
CA LEU A 592 -19.91 -35.71 -29.15
C LEU A 592 -21.23 -35.66 -29.94
N ASN A 593 -21.20 -35.91 -31.27
CA ASN A 593 -22.43 -35.97 -32.07
C ASN A 593 -23.46 -37.02 -31.59
N PRO A 594 -23.07 -38.20 -31.08
CA PRO A 594 -24.01 -39.15 -30.50
C PRO A 594 -24.69 -38.67 -29.21
N VAL A 595 -24.06 -37.77 -28.46
CA VAL A 595 -24.54 -37.30 -27.14
C VAL A 595 -25.43 -36.06 -27.26
N PHE A 596 -25.11 -35.15 -28.18
CA PHE A 596 -25.76 -33.83 -28.27
C PHE A 596 -26.55 -33.58 -29.57
N GLY A 597 -26.58 -34.53 -30.50
CA GLY A 597 -27.17 -34.33 -31.85
C GLY A 597 -26.24 -33.54 -32.78
N ALA A 598 -26.37 -33.74 -34.09
CA ALA A 598 -25.36 -33.39 -35.09
C ALA A 598 -24.84 -31.93 -35.04
N PHE A 599 -23.59 -31.75 -34.61
CA PHE A 599 -22.86 -30.48 -34.75
C PHE A 599 -22.29 -30.33 -36.16
N ASN A 600 -22.39 -29.12 -36.73
CA ASN A 600 -21.78 -28.80 -38.02
C ASN A 600 -20.26 -28.51 -37.86
N THR A 601 -19.48 -29.55 -37.56
CA THR A 601 -18.01 -29.52 -37.54
C THR A 601 -17.39 -29.78 -38.92
N GLU A 602 -18.21 -29.89 -39.97
CA GLU A 602 -17.72 -30.22 -41.33
C GLU A 602 -16.89 -29.12 -41.97
N ILE A 603 -17.21 -27.86 -41.71
CA ILE A 603 -16.55 -26.72 -42.33
C ILE A 603 -15.10 -26.57 -41.81
N PRO A 604 -14.82 -26.53 -40.49
CA PRO A 604 -13.45 -26.47 -39.99
C PRO A 604 -12.63 -27.69 -40.38
N HIS A 605 -13.22 -28.89 -40.32
CA HIS A 605 -12.52 -30.14 -40.66
C HIS A 605 -12.13 -30.18 -42.15
N ARG A 606 -13.03 -29.79 -43.07
CA ARG A 606 -12.73 -29.75 -44.52
C ARG A 606 -11.68 -28.70 -44.86
N VAL A 607 -11.69 -27.56 -44.19
CA VAL A 607 -10.68 -26.50 -44.38
C VAL A 607 -9.30 -26.99 -43.91
N LEU A 608 -9.22 -27.62 -42.74
CA LEU A 608 -7.96 -28.16 -42.20
C LEU A 608 -7.40 -29.33 -43.03
N THR A 609 -8.25 -30.27 -43.49
CA THR A 609 -7.80 -31.35 -44.38
C THR A 609 -7.49 -30.86 -45.80
N GLY A 610 -8.15 -29.80 -46.27
CA GLY A 610 -7.84 -29.15 -47.54
C GLY A 610 -6.50 -28.40 -47.53
N VAL A 611 -6.10 -27.81 -46.40
CA VAL A 611 -4.77 -27.21 -46.26
C VAL A 611 -3.66 -28.28 -46.23
N LEU A 612 -3.94 -29.46 -45.67
CA LEU A 612 -3.00 -30.58 -45.59
C LEU A 612 -2.71 -31.24 -46.95
N SER A 613 -3.65 -31.20 -47.90
CA SER A 613 -3.45 -31.80 -49.23
C SER A 613 -2.57 -30.97 -50.17
N VAL A 614 -2.28 -29.70 -49.82
CA VAL A 614 -1.49 -28.75 -50.64
C VAL A 614 -0.02 -28.69 -50.19
N LEU A 615 0.32 -29.26 -49.03
CA LEU A 615 1.69 -29.22 -48.48
C LEU A 615 2.49 -30.48 -48.87
N PRO A 616 3.72 -30.35 -49.41
CA PRO A 616 4.49 -31.49 -49.92
C PRO A 616 5.11 -32.29 -48.76
N LEU A 617 4.34 -33.25 -48.24
CA LEU A 617 4.75 -34.19 -47.19
C LEU A 617 6.03 -35.03 -47.47
N PRO A 618 6.40 -35.39 -48.72
CA PRO A 618 7.52 -36.33 -48.95
C PRO A 618 8.91 -35.80 -48.59
N LEU A 619 9.13 -34.47 -48.53
CA LEU A 619 10.44 -33.88 -48.23
C LEU A 619 10.74 -33.78 -46.73
N ALA A 620 9.71 -33.78 -45.88
CA ALA A 620 9.86 -33.72 -44.42
C ALA A 620 10.32 -35.05 -43.79
N MET A 621 10.19 -36.17 -44.53
CA MET A 621 10.48 -37.52 -44.04
C MET A 621 11.92 -38.01 -44.30
N GLN A 622 12.86 -37.12 -44.64
CA GLN A 622 14.28 -37.50 -44.64
C GLN A 622 14.80 -37.72 -43.21
N LYS A 623 15.55 -38.82 -43.03
CA LYS A 623 15.92 -39.43 -41.74
C LYS A 623 16.63 -38.47 -40.76
N ASP A 624 17.39 -37.51 -41.28
CA ASP A 624 18.14 -36.53 -40.48
C ASP A 624 17.26 -35.37 -39.94
N ASN A 625 16.19 -35.02 -40.67
CA ASN A 625 15.23 -34.00 -40.23
C ASN A 625 14.34 -34.50 -39.08
N LEU A 626 14.01 -35.80 -39.09
CA LEU A 626 13.21 -36.44 -38.04
C LEU A 626 13.93 -36.49 -36.68
N ARG A 627 15.28 -36.64 -36.66
CA ARG A 627 16.08 -36.57 -35.42
C ARG A 627 16.04 -35.19 -34.78
N GLY A 628 16.13 -34.13 -35.59
CA GLY A 628 16.04 -32.74 -35.10
C GLY A 628 14.66 -32.40 -34.55
N ILE A 629 13.59 -32.85 -35.22
CA ILE A 629 12.21 -32.63 -34.76
C ILE A 629 11.94 -33.41 -33.47
N ARG A 630 12.40 -34.67 -33.37
CA ARG A 630 12.23 -35.51 -32.18
C ARG A 630 12.87 -34.94 -30.91
N ASN A 631 13.97 -34.19 -31.05
CA ASN A 631 14.65 -33.55 -29.93
C ASN A 631 14.06 -32.17 -29.57
N THR A 632 13.25 -31.56 -30.44
CA THR A 632 12.69 -30.21 -30.22
C THR A 632 11.27 -30.25 -29.65
N ILE A 633 10.52 -31.33 -29.88
CA ILE A 633 9.15 -31.46 -29.34
C ILE A 633 9.21 -31.94 -27.89
N LYS A 634 8.81 -31.09 -26.93
CA LYS A 634 8.74 -31.45 -25.51
C LYS A 634 7.78 -32.66 -25.32
N PRO A 635 8.24 -33.79 -24.74
CA PRO A 635 7.45 -35.01 -24.58
C PRO A 635 6.13 -34.78 -23.84
N PHE A 636 6.10 -33.83 -22.91
CA PHE A 636 4.95 -33.51 -22.07
C PHE A 636 3.75 -32.98 -22.86
N ALA A 637 3.97 -32.16 -23.89
CA ALA A 637 2.87 -31.62 -24.70
C ALA A 637 2.22 -32.70 -25.56
N VAL A 638 3.02 -33.61 -26.13
CA VAL A 638 2.51 -34.76 -26.89
C VAL A 638 1.76 -35.72 -25.97
N VAL A 639 2.27 -35.98 -24.76
CA VAL A 639 1.60 -36.82 -23.76
C VAL A 639 0.27 -36.21 -23.30
N LEU A 640 0.22 -34.90 -23.05
CA LEU A 640 -1.01 -34.20 -22.64
C LEU A 640 -2.06 -34.21 -23.76
N ILE A 641 -1.64 -33.98 -25.01
CA ILE A 641 -2.52 -34.09 -26.18
C ILE A 641 -3.03 -35.53 -26.34
N CYS A 642 -2.18 -36.54 -26.20
CA CYS A 642 -2.59 -37.94 -26.26
C CYS A 642 -3.52 -38.35 -25.11
N ALA A 643 -3.31 -37.83 -23.89
CA ALA A 643 -4.13 -38.13 -22.71
C ALA A 643 -5.54 -37.52 -22.79
N LEU A 644 -5.64 -36.28 -23.30
CA LEU A 644 -6.92 -35.58 -23.49
C LEU A 644 -7.65 -36.04 -24.76
N SER A 645 -6.94 -36.66 -25.69
CA SER A 645 -7.52 -37.31 -26.88
C SER A 645 -7.92 -38.77 -26.64
N ASN A 646 -7.80 -39.26 -25.40
CA ASN A 646 -8.28 -40.59 -25.03
C ASN A 646 -9.81 -40.63 -25.06
N PRO A 647 -10.44 -41.56 -25.81
CA PRO A 647 -11.90 -41.68 -25.90
C PRO A 647 -12.61 -41.75 -24.54
N PHE A 648 -11.96 -42.31 -23.52
CA PHE A 648 -12.51 -42.43 -22.17
C PHE A 648 -12.57 -41.06 -21.45
N THR A 649 -11.50 -40.27 -21.56
CA THR A 649 -11.43 -38.92 -20.99
C THR A 649 -12.41 -37.97 -21.69
N VAL A 650 -12.52 -38.07 -23.02
CA VAL A 650 -13.49 -37.29 -23.82
C VAL A 650 -14.92 -37.59 -23.39
N ARG A 651 -15.23 -38.86 -23.10
CA ARG A 651 -16.56 -39.29 -22.65
C ARG A 651 -16.91 -38.74 -21.26
N ILE A 652 -15.96 -38.74 -20.32
CA ILE A 652 -16.16 -38.17 -18.97
C ILE A 652 -16.42 -36.67 -19.04
N ILE A 653 -15.65 -35.95 -19.86
CA ILE A 653 -15.84 -34.50 -20.07
C ILE A 653 -17.20 -34.23 -20.70
N ALA A 654 -17.64 -35.05 -21.66
CA ALA A 654 -18.96 -34.93 -22.28
C ALA A 654 -20.09 -35.15 -21.26
N GLU A 655 -20.02 -36.21 -20.45
CA GLU A 655 -21.01 -36.51 -19.40
C GLU A 655 -21.09 -35.37 -18.37
N LYS A 656 -19.95 -34.88 -17.87
CA LYS A 656 -19.91 -33.75 -16.92
C LYS A 656 -20.38 -32.43 -17.54
N SER A 657 -20.08 -32.20 -18.81
CA SER A 657 -20.51 -30.98 -19.49
C SER A 657 -22.02 -30.92 -19.75
N SER A 658 -22.71 -32.07 -19.77
CA SER A 658 -24.16 -32.13 -19.96
C SER A 658 -24.96 -31.49 -18.82
N GLU A 659 -24.35 -31.35 -17.63
CA GLU A 659 -24.90 -30.64 -16.46
C GLU A 659 -25.10 -29.13 -16.74
N TYR A 660 -24.42 -28.57 -17.75
CA TYR A 660 -24.58 -27.17 -18.19
C TYR A 660 -25.66 -26.98 -19.27
N GLY A 661 -26.45 -28.00 -19.57
CA GLY A 661 -27.56 -27.94 -20.52
C GLY A 661 -27.15 -27.95 -22.00
N ILE A 662 -28.15 -28.07 -22.89
CA ILE A 662 -27.99 -28.38 -24.32
C ILE A 662 -27.24 -27.28 -25.10
N VAL A 663 -27.27 -26.03 -24.62
CA VAL A 663 -26.64 -24.89 -25.32
C VAL A 663 -25.20 -24.68 -24.86
N TRP A 664 -24.91 -24.79 -23.56
CA TRP A 664 -23.63 -24.42 -22.98
C TRP A 664 -22.70 -25.61 -22.74
N GLY A 665 -23.24 -26.78 -22.41
CA GLY A 665 -22.47 -28.01 -22.22
C GLY A 665 -21.54 -28.34 -23.40
N PRO A 666 -22.04 -28.39 -24.64
CA PRO A 666 -21.21 -28.68 -25.81
C PRO A 666 -20.09 -27.65 -26.06
N ARG A 667 -20.34 -26.38 -25.74
CA ARG A 667 -19.36 -25.28 -25.94
C ARG A 667 -18.23 -25.35 -24.92
N VAL A 668 -18.56 -25.69 -23.68
CA VAL A 668 -17.58 -25.93 -22.61
C VAL A 668 -16.73 -27.15 -22.91
N ALA A 669 -17.34 -28.27 -23.32
CA ALA A 669 -16.61 -29.47 -23.72
C ALA A 669 -15.66 -29.20 -24.90
N TRP A 670 -16.13 -28.46 -25.91
CA TRP A 670 -15.32 -28.10 -27.08
C TRP A 670 -14.10 -27.23 -26.72
N ALA A 671 -14.27 -26.23 -25.85
CA ALA A 671 -13.18 -25.36 -25.42
C ALA A 671 -12.10 -26.11 -24.63
N VAL A 672 -12.50 -26.99 -23.71
CA VAL A 672 -11.57 -27.78 -22.87
C VAL A 672 -10.77 -28.78 -23.70
N LEU A 673 -11.40 -29.41 -24.71
CA LEU A 673 -10.74 -30.39 -25.56
C LEU A 673 -9.77 -29.77 -26.60
N GLN A 674 -10.02 -28.52 -27.02
CA GLN A 674 -9.21 -27.84 -28.05
C GLN A 674 -8.09 -26.96 -27.49
N ALA A 675 -8.21 -26.46 -26.25
CA ALA A 675 -7.22 -25.57 -25.64
C ALA A 675 -5.75 -26.09 -25.68
N PRO A 676 -5.45 -27.38 -25.42
CA PRO A 676 -4.08 -27.88 -25.42
C PRO A 676 -3.40 -27.83 -26.79
N ALA A 677 -4.15 -28.09 -27.87
CA ALA A 677 -3.60 -28.08 -29.23
C ALA A 677 -3.31 -26.67 -29.72
N TRP A 678 -4.16 -25.70 -29.36
CA TRP A 678 -3.92 -24.28 -29.64
C TRP A 678 -2.70 -23.75 -28.89
N ILE A 679 -2.55 -24.11 -27.61
CA ILE A 679 -1.37 -23.73 -26.82
C ILE A 679 -0.10 -24.30 -27.45
N PHE A 680 -0.11 -25.56 -27.89
CA PHE A 680 1.04 -26.20 -28.55
C PHE A 680 1.37 -25.60 -29.92
N ALA A 681 0.35 -25.29 -30.73
CA ALA A 681 0.49 -24.67 -32.05
C ALA A 681 1.11 -23.27 -31.94
N VAL A 682 0.59 -22.45 -31.04
CA VAL A 682 1.00 -21.04 -30.89
C VAL A 682 2.38 -20.94 -30.27
N THR A 683 2.71 -21.75 -29.25
CA THR A 683 4.05 -21.71 -28.63
C THR A 683 5.16 -22.09 -29.60
N ASN A 684 5.01 -23.16 -30.39
CA ASN A 684 6.09 -23.61 -31.28
C ASN A 684 6.20 -22.78 -32.57
N LEU A 685 5.08 -22.28 -33.13
CA LEU A 685 5.10 -21.45 -34.34
C LEU A 685 5.76 -20.08 -34.05
N TYR A 686 5.50 -19.52 -32.86
CA TYR A 686 6.02 -18.21 -32.44
C TYR A 686 7.52 -18.26 -32.08
N GLU A 687 7.99 -19.33 -31.44
CA GLU A 687 9.41 -19.50 -31.08
C GLU A 687 10.34 -19.60 -32.31
N HIS A 688 9.83 -20.12 -33.44
CA HIS A 688 10.59 -20.18 -34.70
C HIS A 688 10.49 -18.89 -35.52
N LEU A 689 9.38 -18.16 -35.48
CA LEU A 689 9.22 -16.85 -36.13
C LEU A 689 10.15 -15.79 -35.51
N LEU A 690 10.34 -15.78 -34.19
CA LEU A 690 11.26 -14.86 -33.50
C LEU A 690 12.74 -15.11 -33.84
N LYS A 691 13.11 -16.35 -34.16
CA LYS A 691 14.49 -16.69 -34.55
C LYS A 691 14.82 -16.30 -36.00
N LEU A 692 13.82 -16.00 -36.83
CA LEU A 692 13.97 -15.88 -38.28
C LEU A 692 14.48 -14.51 -38.79
N CYS A 693 14.33 -13.40 -38.05
CA CYS A 693 15.14 -12.16 -38.18
C CYS A 693 14.62 -11.07 -37.20
N PRO A 694 15.46 -10.48 -36.32
CA PRO A 694 15.07 -9.33 -35.49
C PRO A 694 14.75 -8.07 -36.31
N GLU A 695 15.37 -7.92 -37.48
CA GLU A 695 15.27 -6.71 -38.32
C GLU A 695 13.96 -6.65 -39.13
N ALA A 696 13.36 -7.80 -39.47
CA ALA A 696 12.04 -7.84 -40.13
C ALA A 696 10.92 -7.37 -39.19
N LEU A 697 11.08 -7.57 -37.87
CA LEU A 697 10.19 -6.99 -36.87
C LEU A 697 10.35 -5.46 -36.84
N GLN A 698 11.56 -4.93 -37.02
CA GLN A 698 11.80 -3.48 -37.01
C GLN A 698 11.19 -2.75 -38.22
N TYR A 699 11.14 -3.39 -39.39
CA TYR A 699 10.54 -2.82 -40.61
C TYR A 699 9.07 -3.25 -40.85
N GLY A 700 8.61 -4.34 -40.23
CA GLY A 700 7.22 -4.79 -40.29
C GLY A 700 6.32 -4.20 -39.18
N LEU A 701 6.87 -3.84 -38.02
CA LEU A 701 6.11 -3.18 -36.95
C LEU A 701 5.47 -1.85 -37.36
N PRO A 702 6.05 -1.03 -38.25
CA PRO A 702 5.38 0.18 -38.73
C PRO A 702 4.16 -0.11 -39.61
N LEU A 703 4.08 -1.30 -40.23
CA LEU A 703 2.91 -1.74 -41.01
C LEU A 703 1.86 -2.45 -40.13
N LEU A 704 2.24 -2.97 -38.97
CA LEU A 704 1.34 -3.56 -37.95
C LEU A 704 1.11 -2.59 -36.79
N GLY A 705 0.76 -1.35 -37.12
CA GLY A 705 0.59 -0.27 -36.16
C GLY A 705 -0.08 -0.69 -34.83
N SER A 706 0.50 -0.20 -33.73
CA SER A 706 -0.04 -0.16 -32.35
C SER A 706 0.01 -1.42 -31.47
N PHE A 707 1.19 -2.03 -31.23
CA PHE A 707 1.38 -2.94 -30.08
C PHE A 707 2.82 -2.90 -29.51
N THR A 708 3.10 -2.01 -28.55
CA THR A 708 4.26 -2.11 -27.61
C THR A 708 3.81 -2.77 -26.30
N ILE A 709 4.69 -3.32 -25.46
CA ILE A 709 4.30 -3.99 -24.18
C ILE A 709 3.43 -3.09 -23.28
N PRO A 710 3.72 -1.78 -23.12
CA PRO A 710 2.83 -0.84 -22.42
C PRO A 710 1.53 -0.57 -23.17
N SER A 711 1.52 -0.68 -24.50
CA SER A 711 0.30 -0.58 -25.33
C SER A 711 -0.53 -1.87 -25.29
N VAL A 712 0.08 -3.03 -25.09
CA VAL A 712 -0.60 -4.31 -24.84
C VAL A 712 -1.17 -4.32 -23.43
N GLU A 713 -0.44 -3.80 -22.45
CA GLU A 713 -0.92 -3.59 -21.08
C GLU A 713 -2.02 -2.52 -21.05
N ALA A 714 -1.90 -1.43 -21.79
CA ALA A 714 -2.93 -0.40 -21.90
C ALA A 714 -4.13 -0.83 -22.75
N SER A 715 -3.96 -1.74 -23.71
CA SER A 715 -5.05 -2.34 -24.50
C SER A 715 -5.75 -3.47 -23.74
N LEU A 716 -5.01 -4.28 -22.96
CA LEU A 716 -5.57 -5.21 -21.98
C LEU A 716 -6.30 -4.44 -20.91
N THR A 717 -5.70 -3.39 -20.34
CA THR A 717 -6.34 -2.54 -19.34
C THR A 717 -7.57 -1.83 -19.93
N ARG A 718 -7.52 -1.36 -21.19
CA ARG A 718 -8.71 -0.80 -21.88
C ARG A 718 -9.79 -1.85 -22.20
N MET A 719 -9.41 -3.08 -22.56
CA MET A 719 -10.37 -4.19 -22.77
C MET A 719 -10.96 -4.72 -21.45
N LEU A 720 -10.18 -4.65 -20.37
CA LEU A 720 -10.52 -5.13 -19.02
C LEU A 720 -11.21 -4.06 -18.18
N THR A 721 -11.11 -2.78 -18.55
CA THR A 721 -11.97 -1.72 -18.00
C THR A 721 -13.41 -1.93 -18.47
N ARG A 722 -14.34 -1.95 -17.51
CA ARG A 722 -15.74 -2.36 -17.66
C ARG A 722 -16.51 -1.74 -18.83
N GLY A 723 -16.14 -0.56 -19.32
CA GLY A 723 -16.79 0.11 -20.44
C GLY A 723 -16.68 -0.61 -21.80
N PHE A 724 -15.61 -1.40 -22.03
CA PHE A 724 -15.42 -2.12 -23.30
C PHE A 724 -16.15 -3.48 -23.32
N LEU A 725 -16.21 -4.16 -22.17
CA LEU A 725 -16.91 -5.44 -21.99
C LEU A 725 -18.44 -5.27 -21.96
N SER A 726 -18.94 -4.14 -21.47
CA SER A 726 -20.39 -3.85 -21.44
C SER A 726 -20.96 -3.41 -22.79
N SER A 727 -20.14 -2.83 -23.68
CA SER A 727 -20.58 -2.24 -24.95
C SER A 727 -20.62 -3.22 -26.14
N TYR A 728 -20.04 -4.42 -26.00
CA TYR A 728 -20.00 -5.46 -27.05
C TYR A 728 -20.79 -6.73 -26.73
N MET A 729 -21.61 -6.74 -25.67
CA MET A 729 -22.60 -7.81 -25.49
C MET A 729 -23.86 -7.50 -26.30
N PRO A 730 -24.01 -8.17 -27.46
CA PRO A 730 -25.28 -8.85 -27.68
C PRO A 730 -25.13 -10.13 -28.55
N SER A 731 -25.91 -11.17 -28.21
CA SER A 731 -26.50 -12.24 -29.07
C SER A 731 -25.70 -12.97 -30.18
N ASP A 732 -24.46 -12.59 -30.53
CA ASP A 732 -23.69 -13.10 -31.67
C ASP A 732 -22.59 -14.09 -31.21
N PRO A 733 -22.68 -15.39 -31.60
CA PRO A 733 -21.67 -16.42 -31.31
C PRO A 733 -20.24 -16.05 -31.77
N THR A 734 -20.13 -15.20 -32.78
CA THR A 734 -18.86 -14.77 -33.38
C THR A 734 -18.11 -13.76 -32.50
N ALA A 735 -18.85 -12.96 -31.71
CA ALA A 735 -18.28 -12.01 -30.76
C ALA A 735 -17.75 -12.72 -29.49
N PHE A 736 -18.45 -13.75 -29.02
CA PHE A 736 -18.01 -14.59 -27.89
C PHE A 736 -16.72 -15.37 -28.22
N LEU A 737 -16.61 -15.91 -29.44
CA LEU A 737 -15.38 -16.55 -29.92
C LEU A 737 -14.20 -15.57 -30.00
N LYS A 738 -14.43 -14.30 -30.37
CA LYS A 738 -13.40 -13.24 -30.33
C LYS A 738 -13.03 -12.86 -28.90
N LEU A 739 -13.99 -12.83 -27.98
CA LEU A 739 -13.78 -12.46 -26.58
C LEU A 739 -12.93 -13.49 -25.80
N ILE A 740 -13.00 -14.77 -26.17
CA ILE A 740 -12.21 -15.85 -25.54
C ILE A 740 -10.89 -16.12 -26.27
N SER A 741 -10.86 -15.97 -27.60
CA SER A 741 -9.64 -16.20 -28.40
C SER A 741 -8.57 -15.13 -28.19
N LEU A 742 -8.95 -13.87 -27.93
CA LEU A 742 -7.99 -12.78 -27.73
C LEU A 742 -7.22 -12.88 -26.40
N PRO A 743 -7.86 -13.14 -25.25
CA PRO A 743 -7.16 -13.38 -23.99
C PRO A 743 -6.31 -14.65 -24.05
N ALA A 744 -6.78 -15.72 -24.71
CA ALA A 744 -5.99 -16.94 -24.91
C ALA A 744 -4.74 -16.69 -25.78
N ALA A 745 -4.86 -15.85 -26.82
CA ALA A 745 -3.72 -15.42 -27.63
C ALA A 745 -2.75 -14.51 -26.85
N LEU A 746 -3.26 -13.60 -26.02
CA LEU A 746 -2.46 -12.72 -25.15
C LEU A 746 -1.76 -13.46 -24.02
N ILE A 747 -2.43 -14.45 -23.40
CA ILE A 747 -1.83 -15.37 -22.42
C ILE A 747 -0.70 -16.17 -23.09
N SER A 748 -0.89 -16.58 -24.34
CA SER A 748 0.15 -17.28 -25.10
C SER A 748 1.35 -16.37 -25.42
N VAL A 749 1.14 -15.07 -25.65
CA VAL A 749 2.21 -14.06 -25.81
C VAL A 749 2.96 -13.82 -24.50
N VAL A 750 2.26 -13.77 -23.35
CA VAL A 750 2.88 -13.61 -22.02
C VAL A 750 3.69 -14.85 -21.62
N ILE A 751 3.18 -16.05 -21.90
CA ILE A 751 3.92 -17.31 -21.71
C ILE A 751 5.14 -17.37 -22.63
N ALA A 752 5.02 -16.91 -23.88
CA ALA A 752 6.12 -16.88 -24.86
C ALA A 752 7.24 -15.87 -24.50
N LEU A 753 6.89 -14.68 -24.00
CA LEU A 753 7.87 -13.69 -23.49
C LEU A 753 8.68 -14.25 -22.31
N GLY A 754 8.10 -15.19 -21.55
CA GLY A 754 8.78 -15.85 -20.45
C GLY A 754 9.67 -17.04 -20.79
N MET A 755 9.56 -17.59 -22.00
CA MET A 755 10.32 -18.78 -22.41
C MET A 755 11.58 -18.45 -23.24
N GLY A 756 11.84 -17.16 -23.52
CA GLY A 756 13.00 -16.69 -24.29
C GLY A 756 14.34 -16.64 -23.55
N LYS A 757 14.39 -16.98 -22.25
CA LYS A 757 15.65 -17.04 -21.48
C LYS A 757 16.13 -18.48 -21.31
N ALA A 758 17.45 -18.66 -21.39
CA ALA A 758 18.13 -19.96 -21.31
C ALA A 758 17.67 -20.79 -20.11
N GLU A 759 17.69 -22.11 -20.26
CA GLU A 759 17.08 -23.16 -19.40
C GLU A 759 17.28 -23.05 -17.86
N LYS A 760 18.17 -22.18 -17.37
CA LYS A 760 18.37 -21.89 -15.94
C LYS A 760 17.52 -20.73 -15.38
N ASP A 761 16.98 -19.87 -16.25
CA ASP A 761 16.10 -18.72 -15.92
C ASP A 761 14.68 -18.93 -16.48
N SER A 762 14.17 -20.15 -16.37
CA SER A 762 12.80 -20.42 -16.79
C SER A 762 11.81 -19.74 -15.83
N ILE A 763 10.89 -18.92 -16.35
CA ILE A 763 9.78 -18.29 -15.61
C ILE A 763 8.82 -19.32 -14.97
N PHE A 764 9.16 -20.62 -14.96
CA PHE A 764 8.38 -21.67 -14.33
C PHE A 764 8.84 -22.05 -12.91
N THR A 765 9.91 -21.43 -12.37
CA THR A 765 10.48 -21.80 -11.06
C THR A 765 10.11 -20.86 -9.90
N SER A 766 9.55 -19.66 -10.14
CA SER A 766 9.20 -18.70 -9.05
C SER A 766 7.72 -18.70 -8.66
N SER A 767 7.39 -18.46 -7.39
CA SER A 767 6.00 -18.42 -6.90
C SER A 767 5.20 -17.25 -7.49
N LYS A 768 5.85 -16.12 -7.80
CA LYS A 768 5.26 -14.96 -8.49
C LYS A 768 4.80 -15.29 -9.92
N SER A 769 5.47 -16.23 -10.58
CA SER A 769 5.16 -16.65 -11.95
C SER A 769 4.14 -17.80 -12.00
N ARG A 770 4.03 -18.63 -10.95
CA ARG A 770 2.83 -19.46 -10.72
C ARG A 770 1.58 -18.60 -10.57
N ASN A 771 1.67 -17.47 -9.88
CA ASN A 771 0.55 -16.53 -9.81
C ASN A 771 0.20 -15.95 -11.18
N LEU A 772 1.14 -15.73 -12.11
CA LEU A 772 0.80 -15.32 -13.48
C LEU A 772 0.10 -16.40 -14.33
N LEU A 773 0.24 -17.69 -13.99
CA LEU A 773 -0.50 -18.80 -14.61
C LEU A 773 -1.82 -19.12 -13.88
N VAL A 774 -1.85 -18.88 -12.57
CA VAL A 774 -2.99 -19.09 -11.69
C VAL A 774 -3.98 -17.93 -11.80
N ILE A 775 -3.53 -16.69 -12.00
CA ILE A 775 -4.39 -15.50 -12.16
C ILE A 775 -5.32 -15.67 -13.37
N PRO A 776 -4.89 -16.12 -14.57
CA PRO A 776 -5.80 -16.43 -15.68
C PRO A 776 -6.76 -17.59 -15.40
N VAL A 777 -6.33 -18.63 -14.68
CA VAL A 777 -7.20 -19.77 -14.30
C VAL A 777 -8.22 -19.37 -13.24
N ILE A 778 -7.81 -18.55 -12.27
CA ILE A 778 -8.67 -17.92 -11.27
C ILE A 778 -9.57 -16.88 -11.95
N LEU A 779 -9.10 -16.14 -12.95
CA LEU A 779 -9.92 -15.22 -13.74
C LEU A 779 -10.94 -15.99 -14.56
N VAL A 780 -10.59 -17.10 -15.21
CA VAL A 780 -11.54 -17.96 -15.91
C VAL A 780 -12.52 -18.58 -14.90
N ALA A 781 -12.07 -19.00 -13.71
CA ALA A 781 -12.93 -19.53 -12.65
C ALA A 781 -13.85 -18.45 -12.02
N LEU A 782 -13.36 -17.22 -11.82
CA LEU A 782 -14.13 -16.07 -11.33
C LEU A 782 -15.08 -15.53 -12.39
N THR A 783 -14.68 -15.58 -13.66
CA THR A 783 -15.54 -15.26 -14.80
C THR A 783 -16.64 -16.32 -14.89
N LEU A 784 -16.30 -17.61 -14.83
CA LEU A 784 -17.28 -18.72 -14.75
C LEU A 784 -18.14 -18.67 -13.48
N ALA A 785 -17.63 -18.19 -12.34
CA ALA A 785 -18.39 -18.00 -11.10
C ALA A 785 -19.32 -16.77 -11.15
N ASN A 786 -18.93 -15.71 -11.87
CA ASN A 786 -19.80 -14.58 -12.20
C ASN A 786 -20.86 -14.93 -13.26
N PHE A 787 -20.58 -15.94 -14.10
CA PHE A 787 -21.49 -16.50 -15.08
C PHE A 787 -22.26 -17.73 -14.60
N ALA A 788 -22.01 -18.20 -13.36
CA ALA A 788 -22.84 -19.23 -12.75
C ALA A 788 -24.24 -18.62 -12.55
N PRO A 789 -25.30 -19.17 -13.17
CA PRO A 789 -26.64 -18.77 -12.82
C PRO A 789 -26.86 -19.22 -11.37
N ARG A 790 -26.71 -18.30 -10.42
CA ARG A 790 -27.26 -18.49 -9.09
C ARG A 790 -28.77 -18.50 -9.30
N GLU A 791 -29.41 -19.62 -8.99
CA GLU A 791 -30.85 -19.81 -9.17
C GLU A 791 -31.62 -18.56 -8.70
N SER A 792 -32.62 -18.13 -9.48
CA SER A 792 -33.52 -17.07 -9.06
C SER A 792 -34.09 -17.45 -7.70
N VAL A 793 -33.81 -16.64 -6.67
CA VAL A 793 -34.46 -16.81 -5.37
C VAL A 793 -35.97 -16.63 -5.61
N PRO A 794 -36.81 -17.64 -5.33
CA PRO A 794 -38.24 -17.53 -5.59
C PRO A 794 -38.82 -16.29 -4.91
N GLY A 795 -39.49 -15.42 -5.69
CA GLY A 795 -40.08 -14.18 -5.20
C GLY A 795 -39.15 -12.95 -5.16
N HIS A 796 -37.85 -13.09 -5.43
CA HIS A 796 -36.90 -11.96 -5.41
C HIS A 796 -36.04 -11.87 -6.69
N PRO A 797 -36.61 -11.50 -7.85
CA PRO A 797 -35.84 -11.32 -9.07
C PRO A 797 -34.84 -10.16 -8.92
N ILE A 798 -33.60 -10.41 -9.34
CA ILE A 798 -32.59 -9.36 -9.50
C ILE A 798 -32.78 -8.75 -10.89
N LEU A 799 -33.02 -7.44 -10.94
CA LEU A 799 -33.19 -6.68 -12.18
C LEU A 799 -31.85 -6.29 -12.79
N ASP A 800 -30.92 -5.78 -11.98
CA ASP A 800 -29.56 -5.45 -12.40
C ASP A 800 -28.59 -5.43 -11.22
N ARG A 801 -27.29 -5.50 -11.51
CA ARG A 801 -26.23 -5.47 -10.51
C ARG A 801 -24.92 -4.93 -11.07
N THR A 802 -24.17 -4.21 -10.24
CA THR A 802 -22.82 -3.76 -10.55
C THR A 802 -21.93 -3.78 -9.30
N GLN A 803 -20.61 -3.78 -9.50
CA GLN A 803 -19.69 -3.51 -8.37
C GLN A 803 -19.44 -2.02 -8.30
N SER A 804 -19.40 -1.45 -7.10
CA SER A 804 -19.10 -0.04 -6.90
C SER A 804 -18.16 0.21 -5.72
N VAL A 805 -17.84 1.50 -5.48
CA VAL A 805 -16.99 1.97 -4.38
C VAL A 805 -17.60 1.66 -3.00
N THR A 806 -18.92 1.56 -2.90
CA THR A 806 -19.66 1.18 -1.68
C THR A 806 -19.96 -0.33 -1.58
N GLY A 807 -19.39 -1.14 -2.47
CA GLY A 807 -19.65 -2.59 -2.57
C GLY A 807 -20.54 -2.95 -3.75
N GLN A 808 -21.08 -4.16 -3.77
CA GLN A 808 -21.96 -4.62 -4.83
C GLN A 808 -23.34 -3.95 -4.73
N ILE A 809 -23.66 -3.15 -5.73
CA ILE A 809 -24.99 -2.55 -5.86
C ILE A 809 -25.90 -3.52 -6.61
N ILE A 810 -27.06 -3.82 -6.03
CA ILE A 810 -28.07 -4.69 -6.60
C ILE A 810 -29.42 -3.96 -6.62
N VAL A 811 -30.06 -3.98 -7.78
CA VAL A 811 -31.45 -3.58 -7.96
C VAL A 811 -32.27 -4.86 -8.09
N GLY A 812 -33.26 -5.02 -7.22
CA GLY A 812 -34.14 -6.18 -7.22
C GLY A 812 -35.57 -5.80 -6.90
N GLU A 813 -36.49 -6.75 -7.07
CA GLU A 813 -37.87 -6.62 -6.62
C GLU A 813 -38.15 -7.68 -5.56
N ASP A 814 -38.95 -7.33 -4.57
CA ASP A 814 -39.62 -8.29 -3.70
C ASP A 814 -41.04 -8.44 -4.26
N LEU A 815 -41.29 -9.53 -4.99
CA LEU A 815 -42.60 -9.82 -5.58
C LEU A 815 -43.62 -10.27 -4.52
N ASN A 816 -43.16 -10.70 -3.34
CA ASN A 816 -44.05 -11.10 -2.25
C ASN A 816 -44.63 -9.88 -1.54
N GLN A 817 -43.81 -8.84 -1.34
CA GLN A 817 -44.22 -7.59 -0.70
C GLN A 817 -44.63 -6.50 -1.70
N GLY A 818 -44.20 -6.58 -2.96
CA GLY A 818 -44.62 -5.66 -4.02
C GLY A 818 -43.82 -4.35 -4.09
N PHE A 819 -42.50 -4.39 -3.91
CA PHE A 819 -41.64 -3.21 -4.05
C PHE A 819 -40.31 -3.52 -4.74
N ARG A 820 -39.75 -2.50 -5.39
CA ARG A 820 -38.40 -2.49 -5.97
C ARG A 820 -37.43 -1.85 -5.00
N TYR A 821 -36.24 -2.40 -4.87
CA TYR A 821 -35.22 -1.90 -3.95
C TYR A 821 -33.85 -1.78 -4.61
N MET A 822 -33.02 -0.88 -4.08
CA MET A 822 -31.61 -0.75 -4.39
C MET A 822 -30.81 -0.95 -3.11
N ARG A 823 -29.87 -1.89 -3.12
CA ARG A 823 -29.01 -2.18 -1.96
C ARG A 823 -27.53 -2.17 -2.32
N ALA A 824 -26.70 -1.90 -1.32
CA ALA A 824 -25.27 -2.24 -1.30
C ALA A 824 -25.07 -3.55 -0.50
N ASP A 825 -23.82 -3.98 -0.30
CA ASP A 825 -23.52 -5.19 0.49
C ASP A 825 -23.81 -5.01 1.99
N HIS A 826 -23.67 -3.78 2.47
CA HIS A 826 -23.71 -3.44 3.89
C HIS A 826 -24.91 -2.57 4.30
N SER A 827 -25.74 -2.11 3.35
CA SER A 827 -26.89 -1.26 3.64
C SER A 827 -27.96 -1.30 2.53
N LEU A 828 -29.18 -0.87 2.85
CA LEU A 828 -30.25 -0.64 1.87
C LEU A 828 -30.25 0.84 1.47
N LEU A 829 -30.07 1.14 0.18
CA LEU A 829 -29.97 2.51 -0.34
C LEU A 829 -31.35 3.11 -0.66
N GLY A 830 -32.41 2.29 -0.63
CA GLY A 830 -33.81 2.70 -0.71
C GLY A 830 -34.69 1.69 -1.47
N GLY A 831 -35.97 2.02 -1.62
CA GLY A 831 -36.89 1.33 -2.54
C GLY A 831 -38.19 2.08 -2.82
N LEU A 832 -38.95 1.61 -3.82
CA LEU A 832 -40.24 2.14 -4.25
C LEU A 832 -41.28 1.02 -4.38
N TRP A 833 -42.53 1.25 -3.97
CA TRP A 833 -43.63 0.30 -4.16
C TRP A 833 -44.03 0.13 -5.64
N VAL A 834 -44.25 -1.12 -6.09
CA VAL A 834 -44.57 -1.52 -7.47
C VAL A 834 -45.84 -2.42 -7.47
N GLY A 835 -47.02 -1.90 -7.86
CA GLY A 835 -48.32 -2.62 -7.80
C GLY A 835 -49.37 -2.22 -8.87
N PRO A 836 -50.48 -2.99 -9.06
CA PRO A 836 -51.33 -2.97 -10.26
C PRO A 836 -52.39 -1.84 -10.36
N SER A 837 -52.93 -1.60 -11.56
CA SER A 837 -53.88 -0.50 -11.85
C SER A 837 -55.28 -0.71 -11.24
N LYS A 838 -56.00 0.40 -11.01
CA LYS A 838 -57.35 0.46 -10.40
C LYS A 838 -58.36 -0.48 -11.09
N ASP A 839 -58.23 -0.68 -12.41
CA ASP A 839 -59.15 -1.51 -13.20
C ASP A 839 -58.98 -3.02 -12.93
N ALA A 840 -57.79 -3.47 -12.49
CA ALA A 840 -57.56 -4.87 -12.12
C ALA A 840 -58.20 -5.23 -10.76
N LEU A 841 -58.17 -4.28 -9.81
CA LEU A 841 -58.72 -4.45 -8.46
C LEU A 841 -60.25 -4.35 -8.46
N LEU A 842 -60.83 -3.47 -9.28
CA LEU A 842 -62.29 -3.39 -9.47
C LEU A 842 -62.87 -4.63 -10.17
N ASN A 843 -62.13 -5.27 -11.08
CA ASN A 843 -62.55 -6.52 -11.71
C ASN A 843 -62.48 -7.73 -10.77
N GLN A 844 -61.59 -7.71 -9.77
CA GLN A 844 -61.43 -8.82 -8.82
C GLN A 844 -62.45 -8.76 -7.66
N TYR A 845 -62.80 -7.56 -7.20
CA TYR A 845 -63.65 -7.36 -6.02
C TYR A 845 -65.05 -6.76 -6.33
N GLY A 846 -65.31 -6.40 -7.59
CA GLY A 846 -66.58 -5.85 -8.06
C GLY A 846 -66.61 -4.30 -8.05
N GLN A 847 -67.48 -3.72 -8.88
CA GLN A 847 -67.52 -2.25 -9.07
C GLN A 847 -67.93 -1.44 -7.84
N ASP A 848 -68.54 -2.10 -6.84
CA ASP A 848 -69.04 -1.48 -5.60
C ASP A 848 -68.14 -1.78 -4.39
N ALA A 849 -66.92 -2.30 -4.59
CA ALA A 849 -65.98 -2.56 -3.50
C ALA A 849 -65.49 -1.25 -2.86
N ASP A 850 -65.71 -1.09 -1.54
CA ASP A 850 -65.22 0.03 -0.75
C ASP A 850 -63.71 -0.16 -0.48
N LEU A 851 -62.89 0.46 -1.34
CA LEU A 851 -61.44 0.38 -1.26
C LEU A 851 -60.93 1.38 -0.20
N ASN A 852 -60.93 0.96 1.07
CA ASN A 852 -60.34 1.72 2.18
C ASN A 852 -58.84 2.02 1.94
N ASP A 853 -58.35 3.10 2.56
CA ASP A 853 -57.08 3.83 2.33
C ASP A 853 -55.77 3.01 2.15
N GLU A 854 -55.75 1.72 2.46
CA GLU A 854 -54.61 0.83 2.13
C GLU A 854 -54.43 0.63 0.61
N LEU A 855 -55.47 0.85 -0.20
CA LEU A 855 -55.44 0.66 -1.65
C LEU A 855 -55.00 1.89 -2.47
N VAL A 856 -54.76 3.04 -1.83
CA VAL A 856 -54.45 4.31 -2.49
C VAL A 856 -52.95 4.61 -2.58
N VAL A 857 -52.07 3.70 -2.13
CA VAL A 857 -50.59 3.79 -2.30
C VAL A 857 -50.16 3.49 -3.75
N LYS A 858 -50.92 4.01 -4.70
CA LYS A 858 -50.80 3.79 -6.13
C LYS A 858 -49.57 4.55 -6.66
N ASN A 859 -48.52 3.80 -6.97
CA ASN A 859 -47.37 4.12 -7.84
C ASN A 859 -46.22 4.95 -7.23
N SER A 860 -45.06 4.28 -7.06
CA SER A 860 -43.73 4.90 -6.97
C SER A 860 -43.49 5.81 -5.77
N GLU A 861 -43.94 5.40 -4.59
CA GLU A 861 -43.58 6.06 -3.32
C GLU A 861 -42.48 5.31 -2.57
N SER A 862 -41.68 6.05 -1.81
CA SER A 862 -40.61 5.50 -0.97
C SER A 862 -41.13 4.47 0.02
N ILE A 863 -40.44 3.34 0.13
CA ILE A 863 -40.69 2.36 1.21
C ILE A 863 -40.25 2.89 2.59
N TYR A 864 -39.39 3.92 2.61
CA TYR A 864 -38.95 4.60 3.82
C TYR A 864 -39.56 5.99 3.90
N THR A 865 -40.39 6.22 4.91
CA THR A 865 -41.05 7.49 5.18
C THR A 865 -40.07 8.61 5.56
N THR A 866 -38.90 8.28 6.10
CA THR A 866 -37.85 9.26 6.42
C THR A 866 -37.31 10.00 5.18
N PHE A 867 -37.23 9.34 4.02
CA PHE A 867 -36.85 10.03 2.77
C PHE A 867 -37.89 11.07 2.36
N LEU A 868 -39.18 10.83 2.64
CA LEU A 868 -40.25 11.81 2.40
C LEU A 868 -40.19 12.97 3.40
N LEU A 869 -39.70 12.73 4.62
CA LEU A 869 -39.56 13.77 5.64
C LEU A 869 -38.51 14.82 5.25
N GLN A 870 -37.48 14.46 4.47
CA GLN A 870 -36.52 15.43 3.94
C GLN A 870 -37.20 16.56 3.13
N GLU A 871 -38.34 16.26 2.48
CA GLU A 871 -39.11 17.22 1.71
C GLU A 871 -39.70 18.36 2.58
N ALA A 872 -39.81 18.15 3.89
CA ALA A 872 -40.32 19.15 4.84
C ALA A 872 -39.43 20.40 4.94
N VAL A 873 -38.22 20.38 4.39
CA VAL A 873 -37.35 21.57 4.30
C VAL A 873 -38.05 22.74 3.57
N ARG A 874 -38.98 22.44 2.64
CA ARG A 874 -39.79 23.44 1.91
C ARG A 874 -40.91 24.06 2.74
N LEU A 875 -41.24 23.43 3.87
CA LEU A 875 -42.25 23.93 4.79
C LEU A 875 -41.66 24.91 5.81
N VAL A 876 -40.34 25.10 5.86
CA VAL A 876 -39.73 26.11 6.71
C VAL A 876 -40.18 27.50 6.28
N GLU A 877 -40.58 28.33 7.24
CA GLU A 877 -40.97 29.72 6.97
C GLU A 877 -39.73 30.58 6.66
N ARG A 878 -39.68 31.17 5.46
CA ARG A 878 -38.53 31.95 4.97
C ARG A 878 -38.94 33.39 4.59
N PRO A 879 -38.13 34.41 4.90
CA PRO A 879 -38.37 35.78 4.43
C PRO A 879 -37.99 35.89 2.93
N GLN A 880 -38.99 36.19 2.08
CA GLN A 880 -38.94 36.24 0.59
C GLN A 880 -38.61 34.90 -0.09
N SER A 881 -39.61 34.26 -0.72
CA SER A 881 -39.39 33.19 -1.71
C SER A 881 -39.17 33.83 -3.09
N ASP A 882 -37.97 33.67 -3.65
CA ASP A 882 -37.73 33.94 -5.07
C ASP A 882 -38.52 32.94 -5.93
N LEU A 883 -38.82 33.30 -7.18
CA LEU A 883 -39.53 32.41 -8.12
C LEU A 883 -38.64 31.27 -8.65
N ASP A 884 -37.31 31.39 -8.52
CA ASP A 884 -36.32 30.46 -9.06
C ASP A 884 -35.50 29.83 -7.91
N GLU A 885 -36.12 28.89 -7.17
CA GLU A 885 -35.48 28.21 -6.03
C GLU A 885 -34.46 27.15 -6.48
N LYS A 886 -33.32 27.07 -5.78
CA LYS A 886 -32.22 26.15 -6.08
C LYS A 886 -31.96 25.17 -4.94
N ALA A 887 -31.80 23.88 -5.25
CA ALA A 887 -31.47 22.85 -4.27
C ALA A 887 -30.19 22.09 -4.61
N LEU A 888 -29.38 21.86 -3.57
CA LEU A 888 -28.22 20.99 -3.62
C LEU A 888 -28.51 19.68 -2.87
N ILE A 889 -28.30 18.55 -3.54
CA ILE A 889 -28.42 17.22 -2.96
C ILE A 889 -27.05 16.56 -2.91
N ILE A 890 -26.57 16.26 -1.71
CA ILE A 890 -25.32 15.57 -1.43
C ILE A 890 -25.65 14.12 -1.03
N GLY A 891 -25.35 13.17 -1.92
CA GLY A 891 -25.87 11.81 -1.86
C GLY A 891 -27.33 11.73 -2.34
N LEU A 892 -27.59 10.88 -3.33
CA LEU A 892 -28.88 10.83 -4.04
C LEU A 892 -29.72 9.59 -3.68
N GLY A 893 -29.10 8.49 -3.24
CA GLY A 893 -29.80 7.25 -2.91
C GLY A 893 -30.67 6.79 -4.09
N ILE A 894 -31.95 6.45 -3.84
CA ILE A 894 -32.95 6.13 -4.88
C ILE A 894 -33.53 7.35 -5.62
N GLY A 895 -33.16 8.57 -5.23
CA GLY A 895 -33.57 9.81 -5.90
C GLY A 895 -34.92 10.40 -5.48
N VAL A 896 -35.54 9.92 -4.38
CA VAL A 896 -36.89 10.36 -3.94
C VAL A 896 -36.97 11.86 -3.72
N THR A 897 -36.06 12.43 -2.94
CA THR A 897 -36.05 13.87 -2.62
C THR A 897 -35.79 14.71 -3.87
N ALA A 898 -34.89 14.25 -4.76
CA ALA A 898 -34.62 14.90 -6.04
C ALA A 898 -35.86 14.91 -6.93
N SER A 899 -36.54 13.76 -7.09
CA SER A 899 -37.77 13.66 -7.88
C SER A 899 -38.89 14.54 -7.33
N ALA A 900 -38.95 14.75 -6.00
CA ALA A 900 -39.93 15.65 -5.40
C ALA A 900 -39.62 17.12 -5.74
N PHE A 901 -38.36 17.54 -5.57
CA PHE A 901 -37.93 18.92 -5.87
C PHE A 901 -38.11 19.28 -7.35
N ASP A 902 -37.79 18.36 -8.27
CA ASP A 902 -38.03 18.55 -9.70
C ASP A 902 -39.53 18.75 -10.01
N LYS A 903 -40.42 17.96 -9.40
CA LYS A 903 -41.88 18.14 -9.53
C LYS A 903 -42.40 19.47 -8.97
N HIS A 904 -41.65 20.09 -8.07
CA HIS A 904 -41.93 21.41 -7.53
C HIS A 904 -41.31 22.55 -8.34
N GLY A 905 -40.58 22.24 -9.43
CA GLY A 905 -39.93 23.24 -10.27
C GLY A 905 -38.68 23.84 -9.65
N ILE A 906 -38.06 23.16 -8.68
CA ILE A 906 -36.82 23.59 -8.01
C ILE A 906 -35.64 23.14 -8.86
N GLU A 907 -34.71 24.05 -9.15
CA GLU A 907 -33.50 23.75 -9.91
C GLU A 907 -32.56 22.85 -9.09
N LEU A 908 -32.18 21.70 -9.65
CA LEU A 908 -31.42 20.67 -8.95
C LEU A 908 -29.93 20.67 -9.29
N SER A 909 -29.11 20.65 -8.24
CA SER A 909 -27.69 20.30 -8.30
C SER A 909 -27.44 19.04 -7.46
N VAL A 910 -26.76 18.04 -8.01
CA VAL A 910 -26.51 16.76 -7.33
C VAL A 910 -25.01 16.46 -7.29
N ALA A 911 -24.50 16.22 -6.08
CA ALA A 911 -23.18 15.68 -5.82
C ALA A 911 -23.31 14.24 -5.30
N GLU A 912 -23.09 13.26 -6.16
CA GLU A 912 -23.16 11.84 -5.82
C GLU A 912 -21.75 11.23 -5.76
N ILE A 913 -21.44 10.60 -4.62
CA ILE A 913 -20.14 9.98 -4.33
C ILE A 913 -19.99 8.62 -5.02
N ASP A 914 -21.10 7.96 -5.34
CA ASP A 914 -21.12 6.66 -6.01
C ASP A 914 -21.83 6.75 -7.37
N PRO A 915 -21.08 6.79 -8.50
CA PRO A 915 -21.66 6.89 -9.84
C PRO A 915 -22.65 5.78 -10.21
N ALA A 916 -22.53 4.59 -9.59
CA ALA A 916 -23.45 3.49 -9.84
C ALA A 916 -24.82 3.74 -9.20
N VAL A 917 -24.83 4.40 -8.04
CA VAL A 917 -26.07 4.78 -7.33
C VAL A 917 -26.85 5.79 -8.16
N TYR A 918 -26.19 6.85 -8.66
CA TYR A 918 -26.83 7.82 -9.57
C TYR A 918 -27.45 7.12 -10.79
N LYS A 919 -26.64 6.29 -11.48
CA LYS A 919 -27.09 5.59 -12.68
C LYS A 919 -28.34 4.77 -12.42
N TYR A 920 -28.35 3.96 -11.35
CA TYR A 920 -29.48 3.09 -11.06
C TYR A 920 -30.70 3.83 -10.52
N ALA A 921 -30.51 4.94 -9.80
CA ALA A 921 -31.59 5.83 -9.42
C ALA A 921 -32.33 6.36 -10.67
N VAL A 922 -31.58 6.78 -11.70
CA VAL A 922 -32.16 7.22 -12.98
C VAL A 922 -32.81 6.04 -13.72
N ASP A 923 -32.07 4.96 -13.95
CA ASP A 923 -32.50 3.84 -14.80
C ASP A 923 -33.71 3.06 -14.24
N TYR A 924 -33.79 2.91 -12.91
CA TYR A 924 -34.75 2.00 -12.26
C TYR A 924 -35.75 2.69 -11.33
N PHE A 925 -35.46 3.90 -10.86
CA PHE A 925 -36.30 4.61 -9.88
C PHE A 925 -36.84 5.96 -10.40
N GLY A 926 -36.44 6.38 -11.60
CA GLY A 926 -36.96 7.59 -12.24
C GLY A 926 -36.45 8.88 -11.59
N ALA A 927 -35.22 8.88 -11.06
CA ALA A 927 -34.56 10.10 -10.61
C ALA A 927 -34.40 11.10 -11.78
N PRO A 928 -34.63 12.40 -11.57
CA PRO A 928 -34.51 13.41 -12.62
C PRO A 928 -33.03 13.63 -13.00
N GLU A 929 -32.79 14.10 -14.22
CA GLU A 929 -31.48 14.62 -14.61
C GLU A 929 -31.31 16.04 -14.02
N PRO A 930 -30.37 16.28 -13.10
CA PRO A 930 -30.20 17.59 -12.49
C PRO A 930 -29.54 18.59 -13.46
N ALA A 931 -29.77 19.88 -13.24
CA ALA A 931 -29.13 20.95 -14.02
C ALA A 931 -27.59 20.88 -13.90
N HIS A 932 -27.11 20.51 -12.71
CA HIS A 932 -25.69 20.30 -12.46
C HIS A 932 -25.45 18.95 -11.77
N LEU A 933 -24.64 18.09 -12.39
CA LEU A 933 -24.26 16.78 -11.85
C LEU A 933 -22.74 16.71 -11.62
N LYS A 934 -22.34 16.35 -10.40
CA LYS A 934 -20.95 16.04 -10.04
C LYS A 934 -20.88 14.63 -9.46
N LEU A 935 -20.28 13.71 -10.23
CA LEU A 935 -20.03 12.32 -9.82
C LEU A 935 -18.61 12.16 -9.28
N THR A 936 -18.30 12.88 -8.21
CA THR A 936 -16.96 13.01 -7.63
C THR A 936 -17.04 13.10 -6.11
N ASP A 937 -15.92 13.33 -5.42
CA ASP A 937 -15.96 13.66 -4.00
C ASP A 937 -16.92 14.83 -3.75
N ALA A 938 -17.94 14.60 -2.92
CA ALA A 938 -19.00 15.55 -2.63
C ALA A 938 -18.49 16.87 -2.07
N ARG A 939 -17.44 16.86 -1.25
CA ARG A 939 -16.85 18.09 -0.69
C ARG A 939 -16.18 18.90 -1.79
N ARG A 940 -15.48 18.23 -2.71
CA ARG A 940 -14.88 18.92 -3.86
C ARG A 940 -15.95 19.54 -4.76
N ALA A 941 -17.06 18.85 -4.98
CA ALA A 941 -18.19 19.37 -5.74
C ALA A 941 -18.77 20.64 -5.09
N VAL A 942 -18.96 20.64 -3.77
CA VAL A 942 -19.40 21.82 -3.00
C VAL A 942 -18.43 22.99 -3.17
N ILE A 943 -17.11 22.75 -3.07
CA ILE A 943 -16.09 23.78 -3.26
C ILE A 943 -16.12 24.34 -4.69
N ASP A 944 -16.19 23.47 -5.70
CA ASP A 944 -16.25 23.90 -7.10
C ASP A 944 -17.46 24.83 -7.34
N TRP A 945 -18.64 24.49 -6.81
CA TRP A 945 -19.81 25.37 -6.91
C TRP A 945 -19.65 26.68 -6.14
N ILE A 946 -19.04 26.65 -4.96
CA ILE A 946 -18.76 27.87 -4.18
C ILE A 946 -17.85 28.82 -4.95
N ILE A 947 -16.87 28.30 -5.69
CA ILE A 947 -15.94 29.10 -6.50
C ILE A 947 -16.69 29.81 -7.64
N ASP A 948 -17.67 29.13 -8.23
CA ASP A 948 -18.44 29.65 -9.37
C ASP A 948 -19.58 30.61 -8.96
N MET A 949 -19.84 30.81 -7.67
CA MET A 949 -20.88 31.71 -7.16
C MET A 949 -20.40 33.17 -7.11
N GLU A 950 -21.09 34.09 -7.80
CA GLU A 950 -20.74 35.52 -7.82
C GLU A 950 -21.59 36.36 -6.85
N GLY A 951 -22.67 35.80 -6.29
CA GLY A 951 -23.50 36.49 -5.29
C GLY A 951 -24.59 35.62 -4.66
N GLU A 952 -25.45 36.26 -3.87
CA GLU A 952 -26.51 35.58 -3.08
C GLU A 952 -27.56 34.84 -3.94
N LYS A 953 -27.73 35.26 -5.19
CA LYS A 953 -28.65 34.62 -6.15
C LYS A 953 -28.14 33.27 -6.69
N ASP A 954 -26.84 33.01 -6.57
CA ASP A 954 -26.22 31.78 -7.06
C ASP A 954 -26.18 30.69 -5.99
N LYS A 955 -26.48 31.05 -4.73
CA LYS A 955 -26.50 30.16 -3.58
C LYS A 955 -27.77 29.32 -3.49
N PHE A 956 -27.67 28.22 -2.76
CA PHE A 956 -28.77 27.26 -2.61
C PHE A 956 -29.79 27.69 -1.56
N ASP A 957 -31.07 27.56 -1.90
CA ASP A 957 -32.22 27.71 -1.01
C ASP A 957 -32.34 26.51 -0.06
N TYR A 958 -32.09 25.32 -0.60
CA TYR A 958 -32.19 24.05 0.12
C TYR A 958 -30.92 23.23 -0.07
N VAL A 959 -30.41 22.67 1.02
CA VAL A 959 -29.33 21.68 0.95
C VAL A 959 -29.79 20.41 1.65
N ILE A 960 -29.69 19.28 0.94
CA ILE A 960 -29.96 17.94 1.47
C ILE A 960 -28.63 17.22 1.61
N HIS A 961 -28.31 16.80 2.84
CA HIS A 961 -27.16 15.93 3.12
C HIS A 961 -27.69 14.54 3.45
N ASP A 962 -27.74 13.67 2.45
CA ASP A 962 -28.23 12.29 2.53
C ASP A 962 -27.06 11.32 2.31
N VAL A 963 -26.12 11.37 3.24
CA VAL A 963 -24.89 10.59 3.18
C VAL A 963 -24.85 9.62 4.34
N PHE A 964 -24.65 8.33 4.03
CA PHE A 964 -24.47 7.32 5.05
C PHE A 964 -23.15 7.49 5.80
N THR A 965 -23.17 7.28 7.11
CA THR A 965 -22.00 7.55 7.95
C THR A 965 -21.01 6.36 7.96
N GLY A 966 -21.36 5.15 7.52
CA GLY A 966 -20.50 3.94 7.63
C GLY A 966 -19.98 3.31 6.33
N GLY A 967 -19.13 2.29 6.47
CA GLY A 967 -18.88 1.23 5.46
C GLY A 967 -18.13 1.57 4.17
N GLY A 968 -17.92 2.84 3.84
CA GLY A 968 -17.21 3.24 2.61
C GLY A 968 -17.22 4.74 2.29
N VAL A 969 -17.97 5.54 3.05
CA VAL A 969 -18.07 6.99 2.85
C VAL A 969 -16.92 7.73 3.57
N PRO A 970 -16.33 8.79 2.97
CA PRO A 970 -15.32 9.60 3.64
C PRO A 970 -15.87 10.34 4.87
N GLY A 971 -15.37 10.03 6.07
CA GLY A 971 -15.74 10.71 7.33
C GLY A 971 -15.53 12.23 7.34
N ARG A 972 -14.73 12.77 6.41
CA ARG A 972 -14.57 14.22 6.17
C ARG A 972 -15.86 14.95 5.78
N LEU A 973 -16.89 14.24 5.31
CA LEU A 973 -18.17 14.85 4.95
C LEU A 973 -19.01 15.31 6.15
N PHE A 974 -18.56 14.99 7.37
CA PHE A 974 -19.23 15.33 8.63
C PHE A 974 -18.41 16.26 9.53
N THR A 975 -17.32 16.86 9.00
CA THR A 975 -16.43 17.75 9.75
C THR A 975 -16.92 19.19 9.78
N THR A 976 -16.45 19.95 10.77
CA THR A 976 -16.69 21.40 10.91
C THR A 976 -16.37 22.15 9.62
N GLU A 977 -15.27 21.84 8.94
CA GLU A 977 -14.86 22.50 7.71
C GLU A 977 -15.85 22.23 6.56
N THR A 978 -16.38 21.02 6.46
CA THR A 978 -17.40 20.69 5.46
C THR A 978 -18.72 21.39 5.77
N TRP A 979 -19.13 21.45 7.04
CA TRP A 979 -20.32 22.18 7.45
C TRP A 979 -20.21 23.69 7.19
N GLU A 980 -19.04 24.29 7.41
CA GLU A 980 -18.77 25.68 7.07
C GLU A 980 -18.85 25.94 5.57
N GLN A 981 -18.32 25.03 4.74
CA GLN A 981 -18.43 25.11 3.29
C GLN A 981 -19.88 25.04 2.83
N ILE A 982 -20.66 24.08 3.34
CA ILE A 982 -22.10 23.98 3.06
C ILE A 982 -22.82 25.27 3.49
N LYS A 983 -22.56 25.76 4.70
CA LYS A 983 -23.14 27.00 5.24
C LYS A 983 -22.77 28.24 4.41
N TYR A 984 -21.61 28.24 3.76
CA TYR A 984 -21.19 29.30 2.85
C TYR A 984 -21.99 29.28 1.54
N GLY A 985 -22.19 28.10 0.95
CA GLY A 985 -22.96 27.89 -0.29
C GLY A 985 -24.48 28.03 -0.13
N MET A 986 -24.98 28.11 1.11
CA MET A 986 -26.39 28.37 1.42
C MET A 986 -26.71 29.86 1.42
N LYS A 987 -27.93 30.19 0.94
CA LYS A 987 -28.52 31.52 1.11
C LYS A 987 -28.64 31.89 2.60
N GLU A 988 -28.76 33.17 2.92
CA GLU A 988 -29.03 33.65 4.28
C GLU A 988 -30.34 33.08 4.84
N SER A 989 -31.37 32.95 3.99
CA SER A 989 -32.64 32.27 4.28
C SER A 989 -32.61 30.77 3.98
N GLY A 990 -31.45 30.21 3.59
CA GLY A 990 -31.30 28.82 3.19
C GLY A 990 -31.43 27.84 4.35
N VAL A 991 -31.91 26.63 4.05
CA VAL A 991 -32.16 25.59 5.04
C VAL A 991 -31.43 24.30 4.67
N LEU A 992 -30.73 23.73 5.64
CA LEU A 992 -30.06 22.43 5.52
C LEU A 992 -30.94 21.35 6.15
N ALA A 993 -31.13 20.23 5.45
CA ALA A 993 -31.73 19.02 6.00
C ALA A 993 -30.69 17.88 5.94
N VAL A 994 -30.37 17.29 7.09
CA VAL A 994 -29.42 16.18 7.23
C VAL A 994 -30.20 14.92 7.55
N ASN A 995 -30.12 13.91 6.69
CA ASN A 995 -30.66 12.59 6.97
C ASN A 995 -29.68 11.81 7.86
N PHE A 996 -30.13 11.34 9.01
CA PHE A 996 -29.29 10.62 9.95
C PHE A 996 -29.97 9.35 10.47
N ALA A 997 -29.31 8.22 10.29
CA ALA A 997 -29.73 6.92 10.79
C ALA A 997 -28.61 6.29 11.63
N GLY A 998 -28.87 6.02 12.91
CA GLY A 998 -27.85 5.51 13.84
C GLY A 998 -28.39 5.16 15.22
N ILE A 999 -27.53 4.70 16.12
CA ILE A 999 -27.91 4.42 17.52
C ILE A 999 -27.81 5.72 18.30
N ALA A 1000 -28.89 6.12 18.99
CA ALA A 1000 -28.98 7.39 19.75
C ALA A 1000 -27.77 7.62 20.66
N SER A 1001 -27.48 6.65 21.53
CA SER A 1001 -26.43 6.73 22.55
C SER A 1001 -25.00 6.55 22.02
N SER A 1002 -24.81 6.23 20.74
CA SER A 1002 -23.47 5.91 20.23
C SER A 1002 -22.56 7.13 20.17
N GLU A 1003 -21.27 6.91 20.42
CA GLU A 1003 -20.26 7.95 20.32
C GLU A 1003 -20.18 8.53 18.89
N ALA A 1004 -20.43 7.73 17.85
CA ALA A 1004 -20.50 8.22 16.47
C ALA A 1004 -21.65 9.24 16.28
N SER A 1005 -22.83 8.97 16.84
CA SER A 1005 -23.98 9.89 16.80
C SER A 1005 -23.67 11.20 17.52
N LYS A 1006 -23.06 11.14 18.71
CA LYS A 1006 -22.63 12.34 19.46
C LYS A 1006 -21.61 13.17 18.70
N MET A 1007 -20.65 12.54 18.03
CA MET A 1007 -19.65 13.24 17.24
C MET A 1007 -20.27 13.93 16.02
N VAL A 1008 -21.12 13.24 15.24
CA VAL A 1008 -21.73 13.81 14.04
C VAL A 1008 -22.74 14.90 14.38
N ILE A 1009 -23.71 14.61 15.27
CA ILE A 1009 -24.75 15.57 15.66
C ILE A 1009 -24.15 16.73 16.45
N GLY A 1010 -23.22 16.45 17.38
CA GLY A 1010 -22.55 17.49 18.15
C GLY A 1010 -21.75 18.46 17.29
N THR A 1011 -21.08 17.97 16.24
CA THR A 1011 -20.38 18.83 15.27
C THR A 1011 -21.37 19.69 14.48
N LEU A 1012 -22.48 19.12 14.03
CA LEU A 1012 -23.52 19.87 13.33
C LEU A 1012 -24.11 21.00 14.20
N LEU A 1013 -24.44 20.71 15.46
CA LEU A 1013 -24.98 21.66 16.43
C LEU A 1013 -23.99 22.76 16.82
N ASN A 1014 -22.67 22.51 16.71
CA ASN A 1014 -21.65 23.52 16.94
C ASN A 1014 -21.51 24.48 15.75
N ASN A 1015 -21.80 24.01 14.54
CA ASN A 1015 -21.65 24.77 13.30
C ASN A 1015 -22.89 25.58 12.91
N PHE A 1016 -24.09 25.11 13.28
CA PHE A 1016 -25.36 25.77 13.02
C PHE A 1016 -26.03 26.20 14.33
N PRO A 1017 -26.39 27.50 14.45
CA PRO A 1017 -26.86 28.04 15.72
C PRO A 1017 -28.28 27.59 16.07
N GLN A 1018 -29.09 27.22 15.07
CA GLN A 1018 -30.42 26.64 15.26
C GLN A 1018 -30.57 25.35 14.46
N CYS A 1019 -30.92 24.26 15.15
CA CYS A 1019 -31.26 22.98 14.55
C CYS A 1019 -32.45 22.33 15.29
N ARG A 1020 -33.33 21.67 14.55
CA ARG A 1020 -34.46 20.87 15.07
C ARG A 1020 -34.50 19.52 14.36
N ALA A 1021 -34.71 18.44 15.11
CA ALA A 1021 -34.74 17.09 14.56
C ALA A 1021 -36.11 16.46 14.70
N PHE A 1022 -36.53 15.73 13.66
CA PHE A 1022 -37.82 15.04 13.64
C PHE A 1022 -37.64 13.61 13.13
N SER A 1023 -38.45 12.71 13.66
CA SER A 1023 -38.57 11.34 13.19
C SER A 1023 -39.90 11.14 12.46
N ASP A 1024 -39.94 10.13 11.57
CA ASP A 1024 -41.18 9.75 10.89
C ASP A 1024 -42.15 8.97 11.79
N ARG A 1025 -41.67 8.51 12.95
CA ARG A 1025 -42.44 7.80 13.99
C ARG A 1025 -42.13 8.33 15.39
N GLN A 1026 -43.02 8.07 16.34
CA GLN A 1026 -42.76 8.35 17.76
C GLN A 1026 -41.61 7.48 18.28
N VAL A 1027 -40.59 8.11 18.86
CA VAL A 1027 -39.39 7.43 19.39
C VAL A 1027 -39.66 6.98 20.84
N PRO A 1028 -39.49 5.70 21.19
CA PRO A 1028 -39.58 5.23 22.58
C PRO A 1028 -38.46 5.78 23.48
N GLU A 1029 -38.71 6.01 24.77
CA GLU A 1029 -37.77 6.64 25.73
C GLU A 1029 -36.48 5.82 26.05
N SER A 1030 -36.19 4.71 25.36
CA SER A 1030 -35.07 3.82 25.72
C SER A 1030 -33.76 4.16 24.98
N ALA A 1031 -32.65 4.21 25.73
CA ALA A 1031 -31.35 4.74 25.26
C ALA A 1031 -30.54 3.82 24.31
N GLU A 1032 -31.04 2.63 23.94
CA GLU A 1032 -30.30 1.66 23.12
C GLU A 1032 -30.89 1.45 21.70
N GLU A 1033 -31.90 2.23 21.29
CA GLU A 1033 -32.57 2.02 20.01
C GLU A 1033 -31.94 2.75 18.81
N PHE A 1034 -32.09 2.12 17.63
CA PHE A 1034 -31.76 2.69 16.33
C PHE A 1034 -32.79 3.74 15.93
N ILE A 1035 -32.34 4.97 15.75
CA ILE A 1035 -33.16 6.12 15.39
C ILE A 1035 -32.90 6.53 13.95
N ASN A 1036 -33.97 6.90 13.25
CA ASN A 1036 -33.91 7.50 11.92
C ASN A 1036 -34.58 8.87 12.01
N MET A 1037 -33.83 9.92 11.67
CA MET A 1037 -34.29 11.30 11.84
C MET A 1037 -33.79 12.19 10.72
N VAL A 1038 -34.48 13.31 10.54
CA VAL A 1038 -34.03 14.41 9.70
C VAL A 1038 -33.80 15.63 10.59
N ILE A 1039 -32.59 16.19 10.52
CA ILE A 1039 -32.17 17.38 11.27
C ILE A 1039 -32.21 18.58 10.33
N PHE A 1040 -33.06 19.56 10.65
CA PHE A 1040 -33.16 20.82 9.91
C PHE A 1040 -32.35 21.89 10.62
N CYS A 1041 -31.52 22.64 9.89
CA CYS A 1041 -30.67 23.69 10.45
C CYS A 1041 -30.71 24.97 9.61
N THR A 1042 -30.62 26.13 10.28
CA THR A 1042 -30.56 27.47 9.65
C THR A 1042 -29.24 28.17 9.95
N LYS A 1043 -28.86 29.13 9.10
CA LYS A 1043 -27.56 29.82 9.19
C LYS A 1043 -27.43 30.75 10.40
N PHE A 1044 -28.54 31.34 10.82
CA PHE A 1044 -28.65 32.37 11.84
C PHE A 1044 -29.77 32.05 12.85
N ASP A 1045 -29.71 32.66 14.03
CA ASP A 1045 -30.70 32.49 15.12
C ASP A 1045 -32.06 33.18 14.84
N THR A 1046 -32.12 34.03 13.82
CA THR A 1046 -33.31 34.79 13.43
C THR A 1046 -33.47 34.80 11.91
N PRO A 1047 -34.70 34.59 11.38
CA PRO A 1047 -35.93 34.18 12.08
C PRO A 1047 -35.82 32.76 12.66
N GLN A 1048 -36.73 32.41 13.57
CA GLN A 1048 -36.78 31.07 14.17
C GLN A 1048 -37.14 30.02 13.11
N LEU A 1049 -36.52 28.85 13.18
CA LEU A 1049 -36.82 27.65 12.41
C LEU A 1049 -38.20 27.11 12.79
N ASP A 1050 -39.21 27.63 12.11
CA ASP A 1050 -40.60 27.23 12.20
C ASP A 1050 -41.12 26.71 10.86
N PHE A 1051 -42.16 25.88 10.92
CA PHE A 1051 -42.72 25.20 9.77
C PHE A 1051 -44.18 25.62 9.57
N ARG A 1052 -44.53 26.04 8.36
CA ARG A 1052 -45.93 26.23 7.97
C ARG A 1052 -46.63 24.89 7.75
N PRO A 1053 -47.96 24.82 7.88
CA PRO A 1053 -48.72 23.63 7.52
C PRO A 1053 -48.50 23.23 6.05
N ALA A 1054 -48.39 21.93 5.79
CA ALA A 1054 -48.31 21.38 4.44
C ALA A 1054 -49.65 21.55 3.70
N THR A 1055 -49.58 21.99 2.44
CA THR A 1055 -50.73 22.09 1.53
C THR A 1055 -50.83 20.85 0.63
N SER A 1056 -51.94 20.70 -0.08
CA SER A 1056 -52.10 19.62 -1.08
C SER A 1056 -51.09 19.71 -2.23
N GLN A 1057 -50.57 20.91 -2.52
CA GLN A 1057 -49.49 21.08 -3.49
C GLN A 1057 -48.19 20.48 -2.94
N ASP A 1058 -47.80 20.81 -1.71
CA ASP A 1058 -46.56 20.32 -1.09
C ASP A 1058 -46.48 18.78 -1.03
N THR A 1059 -47.63 18.14 -0.84
CA THR A 1059 -47.72 16.68 -0.71
C THR A 1059 -47.82 15.96 -2.05
N LEU A 1060 -47.80 16.69 -3.17
CA LEU A 1060 -47.99 16.16 -4.53
C LEU A 1060 -49.28 15.32 -4.66
N ASN A 1061 -50.30 15.64 -3.85
CA ASN A 1061 -51.54 14.86 -3.70
C ASN A 1061 -51.33 13.38 -3.27
N SER A 1062 -50.19 13.06 -2.66
CA SER A 1062 -49.89 11.73 -2.13
C SER A 1062 -50.40 11.59 -0.69
N ILE A 1063 -51.14 10.52 -0.41
CA ILE A 1063 -51.64 10.22 0.93
C ILE A 1063 -50.48 9.96 1.90
N LEU A 1064 -49.44 9.26 1.45
CA LEU A 1064 -48.27 8.96 2.29
C LEU A 1064 -47.49 10.23 2.62
N ARG A 1065 -47.20 11.09 1.62
CA ARG A 1065 -46.59 12.41 1.87
C ARG A 1065 -47.47 13.28 2.76
N THR A 1066 -48.79 13.27 2.55
CA THR A 1066 -49.72 14.02 3.39
C THR A 1066 -49.63 13.58 4.85
N ARG A 1067 -49.59 12.28 5.11
CA ARG A 1067 -49.45 11.74 6.47
C ARG A 1067 -48.13 12.17 7.12
N VAL A 1068 -47.02 12.02 6.41
CA VAL A 1068 -45.68 12.37 6.93
C VAL A 1068 -45.56 13.88 7.15
N LEU A 1069 -45.85 14.69 6.12
CA LEU A 1069 -45.63 16.14 6.14
C LEU A 1069 -46.63 16.92 7.00
N THR A 1070 -47.81 16.37 7.32
CA THR A 1070 -48.75 17.01 8.26
C THR A 1070 -48.55 16.58 9.71
N GLY A 1071 -47.96 15.39 9.94
CA GLY A 1071 -47.84 14.78 11.26
C GLY A 1071 -46.48 14.91 11.93
N PHE A 1072 -45.39 15.17 11.19
CA PHE A 1072 -44.02 15.08 11.69
C PHE A 1072 -43.70 16.03 12.86
N LEU A 1073 -44.38 17.19 12.97
CA LEU A 1073 -44.18 18.13 14.06
C LEU A 1073 -44.53 17.54 15.44
N ASN A 1074 -45.32 16.46 15.48
CA ASN A 1074 -45.63 15.75 16.73
C ASN A 1074 -44.52 14.78 17.16
N HIS A 1075 -43.49 14.59 16.34
CA HIS A 1075 -42.40 13.63 16.54
C HIS A 1075 -41.02 14.32 16.62
N GLU A 1076 -40.97 15.47 17.29
CA GLU A 1076 -39.72 16.20 17.54
C GLU A 1076 -38.82 15.43 18.52
N ILE A 1077 -37.52 15.35 18.20
CA ILE A 1077 -36.50 14.70 19.01
C ILE A 1077 -35.70 15.79 19.74
N ASP A 1078 -35.52 15.63 21.05
CA ASP A 1078 -34.67 16.52 21.82
C ASP A 1078 -33.19 16.29 21.49
N LEU A 1079 -32.53 17.34 20.99
CA LEU A 1079 -31.11 17.33 20.65
C LEU A 1079 -30.20 17.78 21.81
N SER A 1080 -30.76 18.12 22.98
CA SER A 1080 -30.02 18.68 24.10
C SER A 1080 -28.90 17.74 24.60
N GLU A 1081 -29.10 16.43 24.54
CA GLU A 1081 -28.13 15.41 24.97
C GLU A 1081 -26.90 15.30 24.06
N TYR A 1082 -26.97 15.81 22.83
CA TYR A 1082 -25.86 15.78 21.85
C TYR A 1082 -24.98 17.04 21.93
N LYS A 1083 -25.34 18.03 22.74
CA LYS A 1083 -24.51 19.22 22.99
C LYS A 1083 -23.33 18.86 23.90
N GLY A 1084 -22.23 18.43 23.28
CA GLY A 1084 -21.02 17.96 23.96
C GLY A 1084 -19.91 19.00 24.14
N THR A 1085 -18.83 18.59 24.82
CA THR A 1085 -17.58 19.35 25.00
C THR A 1085 -16.72 19.30 23.71
N ASN A 1086 -15.83 20.30 23.53
CA ASN A 1086 -14.97 20.46 22.32
C ASN A 1086 -14.15 19.20 21.91
N GLU A 1087 -13.98 18.22 22.81
CA GLU A 1087 -13.21 16.99 22.56
C GLU A 1087 -13.92 15.99 21.61
N HIS A 1088 -15.22 16.17 21.37
CA HIS A 1088 -16.04 15.31 20.50
C HIS A 1088 -16.35 15.90 19.12
N LEU A 1089 -15.83 17.09 18.81
CA LEU A 1089 -16.03 17.73 17.51
C LEU A 1089 -15.16 17.09 16.42
N LEU A 1090 -15.74 16.94 15.23
CA LEU A 1090 -15.08 16.42 14.04
C LEU A 1090 -14.43 17.55 13.25
N TRP A 1091 -13.12 17.47 13.12
CA TRP A 1091 -12.26 18.34 12.31
C TRP A 1091 -11.62 17.50 11.22
N ASP A 1092 -11.14 18.10 10.14
CA ASP A 1092 -10.43 17.37 9.09
C ASP A 1092 -9.21 16.62 9.62
N SER A 1093 -8.52 17.22 10.59
CA SER A 1093 -7.36 16.62 11.26
C SER A 1093 -7.70 15.33 12.01
N ASN A 1094 -8.96 15.17 12.46
CA ASN A 1094 -9.41 14.06 13.28
C ASN A 1094 -10.55 13.23 12.63
N ALA A 1095 -10.92 13.50 11.37
CA ALA A 1095 -12.04 12.85 10.67
C ALA A 1095 -11.92 11.31 10.61
N LYS A 1096 -10.70 10.77 10.67
CA LYS A 1096 -10.44 9.32 10.76
C LYS A 1096 -10.96 8.69 12.06
N LYS A 1097 -11.12 9.48 13.13
CA LYS A 1097 -11.68 9.04 14.43
C LYS A 1097 -13.11 8.52 14.24
N LEU A 1098 -13.91 9.19 13.42
CA LEU A 1098 -15.28 8.76 13.10
C LEU A 1098 -15.30 7.33 12.53
N ASN A 1099 -14.44 7.04 11.55
CA ASN A 1099 -14.34 5.71 10.94
C ASN A 1099 -13.99 4.62 11.95
N SER A 1100 -13.12 4.92 12.92
CA SER A 1100 -12.70 3.95 13.95
C SER A 1100 -13.81 3.63 14.96
N VAL A 1101 -14.61 4.64 15.34
CA VAL A 1101 -15.74 4.48 16.27
C VAL A 1101 -16.89 3.74 15.57
N GLN A 1102 -17.10 4.00 14.28
CA GLN A 1102 -18.17 3.41 13.50
C GLN A 1102 -17.99 1.93 13.18
N GLN A 1103 -16.76 1.40 13.15
CA GLN A 1103 -16.55 -0.03 12.96
C GLN A 1103 -17.31 -0.87 14.01
N ASN A 1104 -17.45 -0.35 15.22
CA ASN A 1104 -18.17 -1.03 16.31
C ASN A 1104 -19.70 -0.87 16.20
N SER A 1105 -20.21 0.19 15.57
CA SER A 1105 -21.66 0.42 15.38
C SER A 1105 -22.21 -0.12 14.04
N ALA A 1106 -21.33 -0.37 13.06
CA ALA A 1106 -21.70 -0.80 11.72
C ALA A 1106 -22.35 -2.20 11.69
N MET A 1107 -21.98 -3.11 12.59
CA MET A 1107 -22.59 -4.45 12.67
C MET A 1107 -24.06 -4.38 13.06
N HIS A 1108 -24.43 -3.53 14.02
CA HIS A 1108 -25.82 -3.38 14.44
C HIS A 1108 -26.67 -2.71 13.34
N HIS A 1109 -26.14 -1.69 12.67
CA HIS A 1109 -26.79 -1.10 11.49
C HIS A 1109 -27.03 -2.16 10.39
N TRP A 1110 -26.04 -3.00 10.13
CA TRP A 1110 -26.13 -4.07 9.15
C TRP A 1110 -27.18 -5.13 9.54
N ASP A 1111 -27.25 -5.50 10.82
CA ASP A 1111 -28.26 -6.42 11.34
C ASP A 1111 -29.69 -5.86 11.19
N VAL A 1112 -29.88 -4.56 11.43
CA VAL A 1112 -31.17 -3.89 11.20
C VAL A 1112 -31.54 -3.88 9.71
N MET A 1113 -30.61 -3.52 8.82
CA MET A 1113 -30.88 -3.50 7.38
C MET A 1113 -31.19 -4.88 6.81
N ARG A 1114 -30.59 -5.95 7.36
CA ARG A 1114 -30.88 -7.33 6.99
C ARG A 1114 -32.25 -7.84 7.41
N GLN A 1115 -32.95 -7.15 8.30
CA GLN A 1115 -34.33 -7.53 8.65
C GLN A 1115 -35.34 -7.14 7.57
N VAL A 1116 -34.99 -6.21 6.67
CA VAL A 1116 -35.90 -5.68 5.64
C VAL A 1116 -36.08 -6.64 4.46
N LEU A 1117 -35.03 -7.40 4.11
CA LEU A 1117 -35.04 -8.37 3.01
C LEU A 1117 -34.62 -9.75 3.55
N PRO A 1118 -35.17 -10.86 3.04
CA PRO A 1118 -34.78 -12.19 3.51
C PRO A 1118 -33.29 -12.45 3.28
N ASN A 1119 -32.67 -13.26 4.15
CA ASN A 1119 -31.24 -13.58 4.10
C ASN A 1119 -30.75 -14.01 2.71
N GLN A 1120 -31.59 -14.69 1.93
CA GLN A 1120 -31.32 -15.15 0.56
C GLN A 1120 -31.05 -13.99 -0.42
N ALA A 1121 -31.68 -12.82 -0.23
CA ALA A 1121 -31.43 -11.60 -1.00
C ALA A 1121 -30.05 -10.98 -0.71
N TRP A 1122 -29.41 -11.38 0.41
CA TRP A 1122 -28.08 -10.94 0.85
C TRP A 1122 -26.95 -11.96 0.53
N VAL A 1123 -27.26 -13.15 -0.02
CA VAL A 1123 -26.30 -14.26 -0.26
C VAL A 1123 -25.21 -13.93 -1.30
N SER A 1124 -25.27 -12.79 -1.99
CA SER A 1124 -24.13 -12.31 -2.81
C SER A 1124 -22.95 -11.76 -1.99
N ALA A 1125 -23.14 -11.50 -0.70
CA ALA A 1125 -22.14 -10.92 0.20
C ALA A 1125 -21.26 -11.94 0.96
N ILE A 1126 -21.47 -13.25 0.75
CA ILE A 1126 -20.60 -14.36 1.21
C ILE A 1126 -19.74 -14.82 0.04
#